data_AF-A0A182TZ61-F1
#
_entry.id   AF-A0A182TZ61-F1
#
_cell.length_a   1.000
_cell.length_b   1.000
_cell.length_c   1.000
_cell.angle_alpha   90.00
_cell.angle_beta   90.00
_cell.angle_gamma   90.00
#
_symmetry.space_group_name_H-M   'P 1'
#
loop_
_entity.id
_entity.type
_entity.pdbx_description
1 polymer ?
#
loop_
_entity_poly.entity_id
_entity_poly.type
_entity_poly.pdbx_seq_one_letter_code
_entity_poly.pdbx_strand_id
1 'polypeptide(L)'
;MGVPAFFRWLSRKYPSVIIECVEQKAVDDQGNVVYENLSDPNPNRVEFDNLYLDMNGIIHPCTHPEDKPAPKNEDEMMIAIFECIDRLMNIVRPRKVLYMAIDGVAPRAKMNQQRSRRFRASKETAEKAAEMARIREELAAKGAILPPEKEKGSHFDSNCITPGTPFMDRLSRCLQYYVHDRMNNNPGWKNLKVILSDANVPGEGEHKIMDYIRKQRVQPDYDPNTHHVLCGADADLIMLGLATHETHFTIIREEFLPNKDRPCDICQQIGHEMKSCTGLQSERELADKPPPMPGKETQFIFVRLNVLKEYLQKELDMPNLPFPYDFERVVDDWVFMCFFVGNDFLPHLPSLEIRENAIDRLVTLYKKCVYKTRGYLTDSGSVLLDRVEMIMTDLGFAEDEIFRQRKVSEDRFKERNKRMRMQNERQRRPNFEQYNNSQFAPTPLGRGVQPQVVVNARKEAAHFRMLGQGGNDNERVAAGNKSANDPSPRGTKRKAEEPLAVTVTEDEEKETPDEVRLWEDGFKDRYYESKFDVMPQNIKFRQTVAWEYVRGLCWVLRYYYQGCASWEWYFPYHYAPFASDFKHLENVNTHFDRGTPFKPLQQLMGVFPAASRSHVPPAFAELMVDPRSPIIDFYPIDFRIDLNGKKFAWQGVALLPFVDEKRLFKATDPKVPLLTEEERLRNENGDAKLFVLPGSAGYRTLAGLYGGDDVDYNREVPVTVDYVEGFVVPTKENVPREGMLPSPIPGLPAVTENQVLTVRFQDPKYADDFVFPARRLDNAKEQPKVLGANEGPVIGFGQRTDRAGLGAAGHRMLGHAGGGGGRGRGFQGNNNNFQGRGGGYGGNNRFNDRGATHNNYSGGYQSNDGNSSGPYGSGGNQQQQYNRQGVSRQGGSSNVSEDSSVTTSATSGPPAGANRSVFEQLSSQIQQYQQQMMNEISRNTSQSSPNQFANQVQYDYNNHRAGGNNWTNNNGGRNANYNNNRGGGGGYNRGGGSGGRQFQQGNGGGGQRNNNNNNNNNRYGQNNYGSAGGGGSGGNNRFNNQRRQY
;
A
#
# COMPACT_ATOMS: atom_id res chain seq x y z
N MET A 1 -7.72 -0.04 -6.06
CA MET A 1 -7.84 -1.49 -5.73
C MET A 1 -7.37 -1.64 -4.28
N GLY A 2 -7.95 -2.53 -3.48
CA GLY A 2 -7.47 -2.69 -2.10
C GLY A 2 -6.10 -3.37 -2.07
N VAL A 3 -5.10 -2.78 -1.39
CA VAL A 3 -3.74 -3.33 -1.25
C VAL A 3 -3.75 -4.80 -0.78
N PRO A 4 -4.48 -5.19 0.29
CA PRO A 4 -4.56 -6.59 0.70
C PRO A 4 -5.32 -7.49 -0.29
N ALA A 5 -6.11 -6.94 -1.21
CA ALA A 5 -6.86 -7.70 -2.20
C ALA A 5 -6.00 -8.05 -3.43
N PHE A 6 -5.25 -7.08 -3.96
CA PHE A 6 -4.31 -7.34 -5.05
C PHE A 6 -3.16 -8.25 -4.59
N PHE A 7 -2.54 -7.93 -3.45
CA PHE A 7 -1.44 -8.75 -2.91
C PHE A 7 -1.86 -10.20 -2.61
N ARG A 8 -3.11 -10.40 -2.15
CA ARG A 8 -3.67 -11.75 -1.91
C ARG A 8 -4.06 -12.50 -3.18
N TRP A 9 -4.35 -11.83 -4.29
CA TRP A 9 -4.49 -12.47 -5.60
C TRP A 9 -3.11 -12.88 -6.12
N LEU A 10 -2.14 -11.96 -6.07
CA LEU A 10 -0.75 -12.19 -6.48
C LEU A 10 -0.11 -13.38 -5.73
N SER A 11 -0.18 -13.40 -4.40
CA SER A 11 0.44 -14.44 -3.56
C SER A 11 -0.18 -15.82 -3.75
N ARG A 12 -1.47 -15.89 -4.13
CA ARG A 12 -2.15 -17.15 -4.46
C ARG A 12 -1.82 -17.66 -5.84
N LYS A 13 -1.66 -16.77 -6.82
CA LYS A 13 -1.46 -17.12 -8.23
C LYS A 13 0.01 -17.35 -8.56
N TYR A 14 0.91 -16.56 -7.97
CA TYR A 14 2.34 -16.53 -8.25
C TYR A 14 3.17 -16.72 -6.95
N PRO A 15 2.99 -17.81 -6.20
CA PRO A 15 3.54 -17.95 -4.84
C PRO A 15 5.06 -17.77 -4.74
N SER A 16 5.83 -18.19 -5.76
CA SER A 16 7.29 -18.09 -5.77
C SER A 16 7.83 -16.65 -5.88
N VAL A 17 6.97 -15.66 -6.15
CA VAL A 17 7.34 -14.24 -6.18
C VAL A 17 7.72 -13.74 -4.78
N ILE A 18 7.11 -14.31 -3.73
CA ILE A 18 7.28 -13.88 -2.35
C ILE A 18 8.27 -14.80 -1.62
N ILE A 19 9.18 -14.23 -0.84
CA ILE A 19 10.06 -14.93 0.10
C ILE A 19 10.19 -14.11 1.40
N GLU A 20 10.42 -14.79 2.52
CA GLU A 20 10.76 -14.15 3.80
C GLU A 20 12.17 -13.53 3.75
N CYS A 21 12.36 -12.41 4.44
CA CYS A 21 13.67 -11.78 4.61
C CYS A 21 14.47 -12.52 5.69
N VAL A 22 15.77 -12.72 5.44
CA VAL A 22 16.70 -13.24 6.44
C VAL A 22 17.27 -12.08 7.23
N GLU A 23 16.96 -12.02 8.52
CA GLU A 23 17.43 -10.99 9.45
C GLU A 23 18.47 -11.57 10.42
N GLN A 24 19.75 -11.21 10.25
CA GLN A 24 20.79 -11.54 11.22
C GLN A 24 20.84 -10.47 12.32
N LYS A 25 20.34 -10.83 13.51
CA LYS A 25 20.38 -9.99 14.71
C LYS A 25 20.71 -10.83 15.95
N ALA A 26 21.59 -10.30 16.78
CA ALA A 26 21.84 -10.78 18.13
C ALA A 26 21.01 -9.95 19.12
N VAL A 27 20.92 -10.43 20.36
CA VAL A 27 20.50 -9.65 21.51
C VAL A 27 21.67 -9.64 22.49
N ASP A 28 22.06 -8.47 22.98
CA ASP A 28 23.17 -8.34 23.94
C ASP A 28 22.73 -8.68 25.38
N ASP A 29 23.68 -8.71 26.32
CA ASP A 29 23.44 -8.98 27.74
C ASP A 29 22.53 -7.94 28.43
N GLN A 30 22.21 -6.82 27.76
CA GLN A 30 21.34 -5.74 28.25
C GLN A 30 19.92 -5.82 27.62
N GLY A 31 19.71 -6.69 26.64
CA GLY A 31 18.44 -6.85 25.92
C GLY A 31 18.32 -6.00 24.64
N ASN A 32 19.37 -5.30 24.21
CA ASN A 32 19.35 -4.51 22.98
C ASN A 32 19.52 -5.41 21.75
N VAL A 33 18.83 -5.07 20.65
CA VAL A 33 19.01 -5.75 19.36
C VAL A 33 20.29 -5.24 18.70
N VAL A 34 21.32 -6.08 18.64
CA VAL A 34 22.59 -5.78 17.98
C VAL A 34 22.62 -6.45 16.62
N TYR A 35 22.70 -5.64 15.56
CA TYR A 35 22.86 -6.14 14.20
C TYR A 35 24.33 -6.43 13.88
N GLU A 36 24.57 -7.34 12.95
CA GLU A 36 25.89 -7.56 12.38
C GLU A 36 26.39 -6.33 11.60
N ASN A 37 27.68 -6.29 11.28
CA ASN A 37 28.26 -5.18 10.53
C ASN A 37 27.61 -5.08 9.13
N LEU A 38 26.97 -3.95 8.86
CA LEU A 38 26.39 -3.58 7.56
C LEU A 38 27.37 -3.76 6.38
N SER A 39 28.69 -3.69 6.63
CA SER A 39 29.74 -3.92 5.63
C SER A 39 29.86 -5.37 5.16
N ASP A 40 29.38 -6.33 5.95
CA ASP A 40 29.50 -7.75 5.65
C ASP A 40 28.49 -8.19 4.56
N PRO A 41 28.75 -9.28 3.81
CA PRO A 41 27.87 -9.78 2.76
C PRO A 41 26.44 -10.04 3.25
N ASN A 42 25.44 -9.78 2.41
CA ASN A 42 24.05 -9.78 2.83
C ASN A 42 23.52 -11.22 3.10
N PRO A 43 22.89 -11.49 4.28
CA PRO A 43 22.29 -12.80 4.64
C PRO A 43 21.40 -13.42 3.56
N ASN A 44 20.70 -12.59 2.80
CA ASN A 44 19.73 -12.99 1.79
C ASN A 44 20.39 -13.62 0.54
N ARG A 45 21.73 -13.72 0.53
CA ARG A 45 22.58 -14.25 -0.56
C ARG A 45 22.45 -13.47 -1.87
N VAL A 46 22.10 -12.18 -1.76
CA VAL A 46 22.04 -11.20 -2.84
C VAL A 46 22.45 -9.83 -2.27
N GLU A 47 23.36 -9.14 -2.94
CA GLU A 47 23.71 -7.75 -2.63
C GLU A 47 22.70 -6.80 -3.28
N PHE A 48 22.50 -5.62 -2.72
CA PHE A 48 21.61 -4.60 -3.29
C PHE A 48 22.35 -3.27 -3.42
N ASP A 49 22.15 -2.57 -4.55
CA ASP A 49 22.81 -1.30 -4.79
C ASP A 49 22.05 -0.16 -4.13
N ASN A 50 20.78 0.00 -4.52
CA ASN A 50 19.98 1.17 -4.21
C ASN A 50 18.76 0.77 -3.38
N LEU A 51 18.66 1.30 -2.16
CA LEU A 51 17.47 1.22 -1.32
C LEU A 51 16.66 2.52 -1.47
N TYR A 52 15.40 2.38 -1.85
CA TYR A 52 14.43 3.46 -1.95
C TYR A 52 13.38 3.26 -0.85
N LEU A 53 13.14 4.28 -0.03
CA LEU A 53 12.14 4.26 1.03
C LEU A 53 11.00 5.20 0.67
N ASP A 54 9.80 4.66 0.43
CA ASP A 54 8.58 5.41 0.68
C ASP A 54 8.46 5.61 2.20
N MET A 55 8.68 6.84 2.64
CA MET A 55 8.62 7.18 4.05
C MET A 55 7.18 7.16 4.58
N ASN A 56 6.15 7.36 3.75
CA ASN A 56 4.77 7.31 4.23
C ASN A 56 4.36 5.88 4.64
N GLY A 57 4.84 4.87 3.92
CA GLY A 57 4.78 3.46 4.32
C GLY A 57 5.49 3.13 5.65
N ILE A 58 6.37 4.01 6.17
CA ILE A 58 7.07 3.85 7.45
C ILE A 58 6.43 4.70 8.56
N ILE A 59 6.13 5.98 8.28
CA ILE A 59 5.56 6.94 9.25
C ILE A 59 4.21 6.44 9.78
N HIS A 60 3.38 5.82 8.93
CA HIS A 60 2.09 5.29 9.35
C HIS A 60 2.24 4.17 10.43
N PRO A 61 2.91 3.03 10.17
CA PRO A 61 3.19 2.02 11.20
C PRO A 61 3.89 2.54 12.45
N CYS A 62 4.85 3.47 12.33
CA CYS A 62 5.58 3.99 13.49
C CYS A 62 4.74 4.93 14.39
N THR A 63 3.75 5.65 13.84
CA THR A 63 2.91 6.59 14.62
C THR A 63 1.65 5.94 15.20
N HIS A 64 1.13 4.88 14.58
CA HIS A 64 -0.04 4.13 15.05
C HIS A 64 0.11 2.61 14.82
N PRO A 65 1.07 1.95 15.51
CA PRO A 65 1.29 0.52 15.39
C PRO A 65 0.09 -0.30 15.87
N GLU A 66 -0.27 -1.37 15.15
CA GLU A 66 -1.37 -2.26 15.56
C GLU A 66 -1.00 -3.22 16.69
N ASP A 67 0.28 -3.61 16.77
CA ASP A 67 0.81 -4.63 17.70
C ASP A 67 1.51 -4.05 18.95
N LYS A 68 1.65 -2.73 19.04
CA LYS A 68 2.34 -2.02 20.14
C LYS A 68 1.44 -0.89 20.67
N PRO A 69 1.63 -0.41 21.91
CA PRO A 69 1.04 0.87 22.31
C PRO A 69 1.54 2.00 21.38
N ALA A 70 0.67 2.92 21.02
CA ALA A 70 1.07 4.10 20.24
C ALA A 70 2.07 4.97 21.05
N PRO A 71 3.06 5.60 20.38
CA PRO A 71 4.01 6.51 21.02
C PRO A 71 3.33 7.64 21.78
N LYS A 72 3.90 8.06 22.92
CA LYS A 72 3.29 9.06 23.82
C LYS A 72 3.38 10.48 23.28
N ASN A 73 4.41 10.76 22.48
CA ASN A 73 4.74 12.07 21.92
C ASN A 73 5.43 11.89 20.56
N GLU A 74 5.66 13.00 19.86
CA GLU A 74 6.38 12.98 18.57
C GLU A 74 7.83 12.49 18.70
N ASP A 75 8.50 12.70 19.83
CA ASP A 75 9.91 12.29 20.00
C ASP A 75 10.06 10.76 19.94
N GLU A 76 9.18 10.04 20.64
CA GLU A 76 9.06 8.57 20.54
C GLU A 76 8.68 8.12 19.12
N MET A 77 7.90 8.91 18.36
CA MET A 77 7.58 8.60 16.95
C MET A 77 8.79 8.76 16.03
N MET A 78 9.59 9.82 16.20
CA MET A 78 10.79 10.05 15.40
C MET A 78 11.85 8.97 15.67
N ILE A 79 12.02 8.57 16.93
CA ILE A 79 12.91 7.46 17.31
C ILE A 79 12.41 6.14 16.68
N ALA A 80 11.11 5.83 16.75
CA ALA A 80 10.54 4.64 16.12
C ALA A 80 10.69 4.63 14.58
N ILE A 81 10.72 5.80 13.93
CA ILE A 81 11.04 5.93 12.50
C ILE A 81 12.53 5.63 12.26
N PHE A 82 13.44 6.16 13.08
CA PHE A 82 14.89 5.88 12.96
C PHE A 82 15.20 4.38 13.16
N GLU A 83 14.59 3.73 14.16
CA GLU A 83 14.71 2.28 14.39
C GLU A 83 14.22 1.45 13.19
N CYS A 84 13.13 1.88 12.54
CA CYS A 84 12.59 1.21 11.36
C CYS A 84 13.53 1.34 10.15
N ILE A 85 14.07 2.55 9.89
CA ILE A 85 15.07 2.77 8.84
C ILE A 85 16.33 1.95 9.11
N ASP A 86 16.84 1.94 10.35
CA ASP A 86 18.01 1.14 10.73
C ASP A 86 17.77 -0.37 10.51
N ARG A 87 16.58 -0.89 10.87
CA ARG A 87 16.24 -2.29 10.61
C ARG A 87 16.22 -2.59 9.11
N LEU A 88 15.58 -1.75 8.29
CA LEU A 88 15.56 -1.89 6.83
C LEU A 88 16.98 -1.84 6.23
N MET A 89 17.83 -0.94 6.71
CA MET A 89 19.24 -0.85 6.32
C MET A 89 20.02 -2.12 6.64
N ASN A 90 19.77 -2.76 7.79
CA ASN A 90 20.43 -4.01 8.18
C ASN A 90 19.96 -5.24 7.37
N ILE A 91 18.71 -5.23 6.87
CA ILE A 91 18.16 -6.28 6.00
C ILE A 91 18.66 -6.14 4.56
N VAL A 92 18.65 -4.91 4.02
CA VAL A 92 18.97 -4.65 2.61
C VAL A 92 20.47 -4.43 2.38
N ARG A 93 21.18 -3.81 3.34
CA ARG A 93 22.61 -3.47 3.25
C ARG A 93 22.99 -2.82 1.89
N PRO A 94 22.35 -1.70 1.49
CA PRO A 94 22.59 -1.07 0.20
C PRO A 94 24.08 -0.72 0.02
N ARG A 95 24.57 -0.77 -1.22
CA ARG A 95 26.00 -0.55 -1.56
C ARG A 95 26.29 0.75 -2.31
N LYS A 96 25.26 1.37 -2.92
CA LYS A 96 25.34 2.61 -3.71
C LYS A 96 24.45 3.72 -3.08
N VAL A 97 23.14 3.71 -3.32
CA VAL A 97 22.23 4.81 -2.92
C VAL A 97 21.28 4.42 -1.78
N LEU A 98 21.02 5.37 -0.88
CA LEU A 98 19.82 5.39 -0.03
C LEU A 98 18.97 6.60 -0.43
N TYR A 99 17.78 6.38 -0.99
CA TYR A 99 16.83 7.42 -1.35
C TYR A 99 15.64 7.40 -0.39
N MET A 100 15.35 8.51 0.27
CA MET A 100 14.29 8.64 1.27
C MET A 100 13.25 9.63 0.76
N ALA A 101 12.06 9.16 0.40
CA ALA A 101 11.00 9.96 -0.22
C ALA A 101 9.80 10.13 0.72
N ILE A 102 9.51 11.37 1.13
CA ILE A 102 8.28 11.73 1.84
C ILE A 102 7.24 12.21 0.80
N ASP A 103 5.94 11.96 1.01
CA ASP A 103 4.92 12.58 0.15
C ASP A 103 5.00 14.10 0.23
N GLY A 104 5.16 14.72 -0.94
CA GLY A 104 4.97 16.15 -1.14
C GLY A 104 3.57 16.46 -1.66
N VAL A 105 3.44 17.64 -2.29
CA VAL A 105 2.19 18.02 -2.96
C VAL A 105 1.91 17.06 -4.10
N ALA A 106 0.75 16.40 -4.07
CA ALA A 106 0.35 15.40 -5.05
C ALA A 106 -0.50 16.02 -6.18
N PRO A 107 -0.63 15.38 -7.35
CA PRO A 107 -1.50 15.88 -8.42
C PRO A 107 -2.97 15.93 -7.99
N ARG A 108 -3.75 16.83 -8.60
CA ARG A 108 -5.16 17.10 -8.29
C ARG A 108 -6.04 15.84 -8.30
N ALA A 109 -5.72 14.88 -9.18
CA ALA A 109 -6.30 13.54 -9.21
C ALA A 109 -6.14 12.79 -7.87
N LYS A 110 -4.91 12.66 -7.35
CA LYS A 110 -4.64 12.01 -6.05
C LYS A 110 -5.20 12.82 -4.87
N MET A 111 -5.18 14.15 -4.93
CA MET A 111 -5.75 15.01 -3.88
C MET A 111 -7.21 14.68 -3.58
N ASN A 112 -8.01 14.30 -4.58
CA ASN A 112 -9.40 13.87 -4.36
C ASN A 112 -9.49 12.54 -3.57
N GLN A 113 -8.61 11.57 -3.86
CA GLN A 113 -8.49 10.32 -3.10
C GLN A 113 -8.04 10.60 -1.67
N GLN A 114 -7.00 11.42 -1.49
CA GLN A 114 -6.49 11.81 -0.18
C GLN A 114 -7.57 12.49 0.65
N ARG A 115 -8.25 13.50 0.11
CA ARG A 115 -9.39 14.17 0.77
C ARG A 115 -10.48 13.18 1.18
N SER A 116 -10.85 12.27 0.27
CA SER A 116 -11.85 11.23 0.54
C SER A 116 -11.44 10.29 1.68
N ARG A 117 -10.13 10.02 1.87
CA ARG A 117 -9.59 9.30 3.02
C ARG A 117 -9.57 10.15 4.29
N ARG A 118 -9.07 11.39 4.24
CA ARG A 118 -8.92 12.29 5.39
C ARG A 118 -10.27 12.65 6.03
N PHE A 119 -11.29 12.95 5.22
CA PHE A 119 -12.67 13.16 5.69
C PHE A 119 -13.28 11.91 6.33
N ARG A 120 -13.06 10.72 5.73
CA ARG A 120 -13.51 9.44 6.31
C ARG A 120 -12.82 9.14 7.64
N ALA A 121 -11.50 9.28 7.72
CA ALA A 121 -10.74 9.07 8.96
C ALA A 121 -11.27 9.96 10.10
N SER A 122 -11.48 11.26 9.87
CA SER A 122 -12.04 12.14 10.90
C SER A 122 -13.47 11.79 11.31
N LYS A 123 -14.31 11.33 10.37
CA LYS A 123 -15.67 10.84 10.67
C LYS A 123 -15.64 9.54 11.48
N GLU A 124 -14.85 8.56 11.06
CA GLU A 124 -14.66 7.28 11.76
C GLU A 124 -14.07 7.47 13.16
N THR A 125 -13.12 8.40 13.35
CA THR A 125 -12.60 8.77 14.68
C THR A 125 -13.68 9.40 15.57
N ALA A 126 -14.50 10.32 15.04
CA ALA A 126 -15.58 10.95 15.79
C ALA A 126 -16.69 9.96 16.17
N GLU A 127 -17.11 9.11 15.23
CA GLU A 127 -18.09 8.03 15.47
C GLU A 127 -17.56 7.02 16.50
N LYS A 128 -16.30 6.59 16.40
CA LYS A 128 -15.67 5.68 17.37
C LYS A 128 -15.58 6.31 18.76
N ALA A 129 -15.26 7.61 18.87
CA ALA A 129 -15.23 8.30 20.16
C ALA A 129 -16.62 8.40 20.79
N ALA A 130 -17.66 8.72 20.00
CA ALA A 130 -19.04 8.79 20.48
C ALA A 130 -19.60 7.42 20.91
N GLU A 131 -19.36 6.36 20.11
CA GLU A 131 -19.75 4.99 20.44
C GLU A 131 -19.04 4.49 21.71
N MET A 132 -17.74 4.77 21.85
CA MET A 132 -16.96 4.42 23.05
C MET A 132 -17.50 5.13 24.30
N ALA A 133 -17.86 6.42 24.19
CA ALA A 133 -18.49 7.16 25.29
C ALA A 133 -19.84 6.55 25.69
N ARG A 134 -20.72 6.25 24.72
CA ARG A 134 -22.03 5.63 25.00
C ARG A 134 -21.89 4.26 25.69
N ILE A 135 -20.99 3.40 25.21
CA ILE A 135 -20.80 2.07 25.81
C ILE A 135 -20.15 2.19 27.19
N ARG A 136 -19.25 3.16 27.43
CA ARG A 136 -18.73 3.44 28.78
C ARG A 136 -19.84 3.91 29.73
N GLU A 137 -20.71 4.81 29.31
CA GLU A 137 -21.86 5.26 30.11
C GLU A 137 -22.80 4.09 30.43
N GLU A 138 -23.12 3.25 29.44
CA GLU A 138 -23.95 2.06 29.61
C GLU A 138 -23.33 1.03 30.57
N LEU A 139 -22.01 0.82 30.51
CA LEU A 139 -21.28 -0.08 31.41
C LEU A 139 -21.15 0.48 32.82
N ALA A 140 -20.92 1.79 32.97
CA ALA A 140 -20.92 2.47 34.26
C ALA A 140 -22.31 2.41 34.94
N ALA A 141 -23.39 2.62 34.18
CA ALA A 141 -24.77 2.47 34.65
C ALA A 141 -25.11 1.03 35.07
N LYS A 142 -24.46 0.03 34.47
CA LYS A 142 -24.54 -1.39 34.88
C LYS A 142 -23.61 -1.73 36.07
N GLY A 143 -22.84 -0.78 36.59
CA GLY A 143 -21.90 -0.98 37.70
C GLY A 143 -20.64 -1.77 37.34
N ALA A 144 -20.27 -1.84 36.05
CA ALA A 144 -19.05 -2.51 35.61
C ALA A 144 -17.81 -1.64 35.87
N ILE A 145 -16.70 -2.28 36.25
CA ILE A 145 -15.41 -1.60 36.48
C ILE A 145 -14.80 -1.27 35.11
N LEU A 146 -14.42 -0.01 34.91
CA LEU A 146 -13.82 0.49 33.67
C LEU A 146 -12.40 1.00 33.93
N PRO A 147 -11.46 0.87 32.97
CA PRO A 147 -10.21 1.62 33.01
C PRO A 147 -10.47 3.14 33.06
N PRO A 148 -9.57 3.93 33.66
CA PRO A 148 -9.65 5.38 33.59
C PRO A 148 -9.65 5.86 32.13
N GLU A 149 -10.32 6.97 31.86
CA GLU A 149 -10.26 7.59 30.54
C GLU A 149 -8.82 8.03 30.22
N LYS A 150 -8.38 7.80 28.97
CA LYS A 150 -7.13 8.36 28.48
C LYS A 150 -7.23 9.89 28.50
N GLU A 151 -6.16 10.57 28.91
CA GLU A 151 -6.13 12.03 28.94
C GLU A 151 -6.40 12.62 27.55
N LYS A 152 -7.20 13.70 27.50
CA LYS A 152 -7.80 14.22 26.25
C LYS A 152 -6.79 14.80 25.24
N GLY A 153 -5.51 14.90 25.58
CA GLY A 153 -4.42 15.27 24.66
C GLY A 153 -3.74 14.09 23.95
N SER A 154 -4.06 12.83 24.29
CA SER A 154 -3.30 11.63 23.88
C SER A 154 -3.69 11.00 22.53
N HIS A 155 -4.38 11.73 21.64
CA HIS A 155 -4.79 11.23 20.33
C HIS A 155 -4.00 11.92 19.19
N PHE A 156 -3.05 11.20 18.60
CA PHE A 156 -2.34 11.62 17.40
C PHE A 156 -3.30 11.72 16.20
N ASP A 157 -3.45 12.91 15.60
CA ASP A 157 -4.23 13.07 14.37
C ASP A 157 -3.39 12.68 13.15
N SER A 158 -3.59 11.47 12.65
CA SER A 158 -2.92 10.92 11.46
C SER A 158 -3.08 11.76 10.17
N ASN A 159 -3.98 12.75 10.16
CA ASN A 159 -4.06 13.73 9.07
C ASN A 159 -2.84 14.66 9.02
N CYS A 160 -2.09 14.83 10.13
CA CYS A 160 -0.87 15.63 10.14
C CYS A 160 0.24 15.09 9.20
N ILE A 161 0.17 13.82 8.81
CA ILE A 161 1.01 13.15 7.80
C ILE A 161 0.57 13.63 6.38
N THR A 162 0.76 14.91 6.11
CA THR A 162 0.44 15.61 4.86
C THR A 162 1.43 16.78 4.70
N PRO A 163 1.97 17.09 3.51
CA PRO A 163 2.95 18.18 3.33
C PRO A 163 2.46 19.55 3.82
N GLY A 164 3.38 20.37 4.31
CA GLY A 164 3.11 21.71 4.81
C GLY A 164 2.60 21.79 6.25
N THR A 165 2.38 20.66 6.95
CA THR A 165 2.11 20.66 8.39
C THR A 165 3.39 20.88 9.21
N PRO A 166 3.29 21.35 10.48
CA PRO A 166 4.47 21.49 11.34
C PRO A 166 5.16 20.14 11.61
N PHE A 167 4.39 19.04 11.66
CA PHE A 167 4.91 17.69 11.82
C PHE A 167 5.84 17.27 10.67
N MET A 168 5.49 17.57 9.41
CA MET A 168 6.33 17.20 8.26
C MET A 168 7.61 18.04 8.15
N ASP A 169 7.56 19.33 8.48
CA ASP A 169 8.78 20.15 8.62
C ASP A 169 9.70 19.59 9.71
N ARG A 170 9.13 19.30 10.90
CA ARG A 170 9.89 18.71 12.00
C ARG A 170 10.49 17.35 11.62
N LEU A 171 9.75 16.51 10.91
CA LEU A 171 10.23 15.24 10.37
C LEU A 171 11.41 15.43 9.41
N SER A 172 11.36 16.40 8.49
CA SER A 172 12.52 16.71 7.62
C SER A 172 13.75 17.08 8.46
N ARG A 173 13.61 17.95 9.46
CA ARG A 173 14.72 18.33 10.36
C ARG A 173 15.27 17.14 11.16
N CYS A 174 14.39 16.27 11.67
CA CYS A 174 14.78 15.03 12.34
C CYS A 174 15.54 14.06 11.41
N LEU A 175 15.08 13.88 10.17
CA LEU A 175 15.72 12.99 9.20
C LEU A 175 17.06 13.54 8.71
N GLN A 176 17.20 14.86 8.52
CA GLN A 176 18.49 15.50 8.24
C GLN A 176 19.52 15.22 9.35
N TYR A 177 19.13 15.41 10.62
CA TYR A 177 19.97 15.05 11.77
C TYR A 177 20.34 13.56 11.78
N TYR A 178 19.38 12.66 11.54
CA TYR A 178 19.62 11.21 11.48
C TYR A 178 20.61 10.82 10.38
N VAL A 179 20.50 11.39 9.18
CA VAL A 179 21.45 11.15 8.09
C VAL A 179 22.85 11.67 8.45
N HIS A 180 22.97 12.87 9.02
CA HIS A 180 24.25 13.39 9.49
C HIS A 180 24.88 12.51 10.58
N ASP A 181 24.09 12.06 11.57
CA ASP A 181 24.59 11.16 12.62
C ASP A 181 25.06 9.82 12.02
N ARG A 182 24.19 9.12 11.28
CA ARG A 182 24.51 7.80 10.74
C ARG A 182 25.68 7.85 9.76
N MET A 183 25.82 8.87 8.91
CA MET A 183 26.96 9.00 7.99
C MET A 183 28.29 9.35 8.69
N ASN A 184 28.28 10.05 9.83
CA ASN A 184 29.51 10.29 10.61
C ASN A 184 29.86 9.08 11.50
N ASN A 185 28.87 8.44 12.14
CA ASN A 185 29.07 7.50 13.23
C ASN A 185 28.91 6.01 12.86
N ASN A 186 28.23 5.65 11.76
CA ASN A 186 28.00 4.26 11.35
C ASN A 186 28.88 3.86 10.14
N PRO A 187 29.83 2.91 10.28
CA PRO A 187 30.70 2.47 9.19
C PRO A 187 29.97 1.98 7.93
N GLY A 188 28.77 1.40 8.07
CA GLY A 188 27.97 0.91 6.95
C GLY A 188 27.49 2.01 6.00
N TRP A 189 27.42 3.25 6.46
CA TRP A 189 26.96 4.40 5.68
C TRP A 189 28.08 5.10 4.91
N LYS A 190 29.35 4.76 5.18
CA LYS A 190 30.54 5.51 4.77
C LYS A 190 30.69 5.70 3.24
N ASN A 191 30.20 4.76 2.45
CA ASN A 191 30.34 4.77 0.99
C ASN A 191 29.05 5.22 0.26
N LEU A 192 27.95 5.38 0.98
CA LEU A 192 26.64 5.65 0.39
C LEU A 192 26.53 7.07 -0.16
N LYS A 193 25.58 7.25 -1.07
CA LYS A 193 24.95 8.55 -1.34
C LYS A 193 23.55 8.53 -0.75
N VAL A 194 23.27 9.47 0.15
CA VAL A 194 21.94 9.59 0.76
C VAL A 194 21.23 10.77 0.10
N ILE A 195 20.01 10.54 -0.38
CA ILE A 195 19.15 11.57 -0.97
C ILE A 195 17.87 11.64 -0.14
N LEU A 196 17.62 12.77 0.53
CA LEU A 196 16.38 13.05 1.23
C LEU A 196 15.50 13.95 0.37
N SER A 197 14.38 13.41 -0.11
CA SER A 197 13.37 14.12 -0.88
C SER A 197 12.15 14.36 0.02
N ASP A 198 12.18 15.48 0.76
CA ASP A 198 11.21 15.78 1.81
C ASP A 198 9.86 16.29 1.28
N ALA A 199 8.96 16.63 2.20
CA ALA A 199 7.58 17.01 1.92
C ALA A 199 7.42 18.36 1.18
N ASN A 200 8.48 19.17 1.08
CA ASN A 200 8.46 20.41 0.30
C ASN A 200 8.82 20.18 -1.18
N VAL A 201 9.44 19.05 -1.52
CA VAL A 201 9.59 18.62 -2.93
C VAL A 201 8.23 18.12 -3.43
N PRO A 202 7.66 18.63 -4.54
CA PRO A 202 6.38 18.13 -5.06
C PRO A 202 6.43 16.67 -5.56
N GLY A 203 5.29 16.01 -5.60
CA GLY A 203 5.10 14.61 -6.01
C GLY A 203 4.80 13.66 -4.84
N GLU A 204 4.23 12.51 -5.16
CA GLU A 204 4.06 11.38 -4.24
C GLU A 204 5.39 10.62 -4.08
N GLY A 205 5.69 10.08 -2.90
CA GLY A 205 6.99 9.49 -2.57
C GLY A 205 7.41 8.38 -3.55
N GLU A 206 6.47 7.48 -3.86
CA GLU A 206 6.67 6.43 -4.86
C GLU A 206 6.98 6.99 -6.26
N HIS A 207 6.30 8.06 -6.69
CA HIS A 207 6.52 8.67 -7.99
C HIS A 207 7.81 9.50 -8.05
N LYS A 208 8.25 10.15 -6.96
CA LYS A 208 9.58 10.78 -6.87
C LYS A 208 10.70 9.76 -7.07
N ILE A 209 10.56 8.58 -6.47
CA ILE A 209 11.51 7.45 -6.62
C ILE A 209 11.55 6.98 -8.08
N MET A 210 10.39 6.79 -8.71
CA MET A 210 10.31 6.34 -10.11
C MET A 210 10.81 7.39 -11.09
N ASP A 211 10.61 8.67 -10.80
CA ASP A 211 11.19 9.81 -11.52
C ASP A 211 12.72 9.82 -11.44
N TYR A 212 13.29 9.65 -10.24
CA TYR A 212 14.73 9.53 -10.06
C TYR A 212 15.29 8.35 -10.86
N ILE A 213 14.73 7.14 -10.67
CA ILE A 213 15.17 5.93 -11.39
C ILE A 213 15.13 6.17 -12.90
N ARG A 214 14.01 6.67 -13.43
CA ARG A 214 13.81 6.89 -14.87
C ARG A 214 14.77 7.92 -15.47
N LYS A 215 15.19 8.95 -14.71
CA LYS A 215 16.15 9.99 -15.13
C LYS A 215 17.62 9.57 -14.96
N GLN A 216 17.95 8.71 -13.99
CA GLN A 216 19.28 8.09 -13.93
C GLN A 216 19.45 7.05 -15.06
N ARG A 217 18.41 6.25 -15.33
CA ARG A 217 18.39 5.14 -16.30
C ARG A 217 18.68 5.52 -17.76
N VAL A 218 18.60 6.81 -18.09
CA VAL A 218 18.87 7.35 -19.43
C VAL A 218 20.30 7.90 -19.56
N GLN A 219 21.09 7.97 -18.48
CA GLN A 219 22.48 8.45 -18.57
C GLN A 219 23.39 7.46 -19.31
N PRO A 220 24.41 7.95 -20.05
CA PRO A 220 25.24 7.09 -20.91
C PRO A 220 26.10 6.05 -20.17
N ASP A 221 26.36 6.27 -18.88
CA ASP A 221 27.21 5.44 -18.01
C ASP A 221 26.43 4.66 -16.94
N TYR A 222 25.09 4.78 -16.92
CA TYR A 222 24.22 4.06 -16.00
C TYR A 222 24.42 2.53 -16.10
N ASP A 223 24.65 1.86 -14.97
CA ASP A 223 24.81 0.40 -14.91
C ASP A 223 23.45 -0.30 -15.09
N PRO A 224 23.20 -1.00 -16.21
CA PRO A 224 21.93 -1.66 -16.52
C PRO A 224 21.75 -2.98 -15.72
N ASN A 225 22.59 -3.21 -14.72
CA ASN A 225 22.52 -4.32 -13.76
C ASN A 225 22.36 -3.80 -12.33
N THR A 226 22.05 -2.52 -12.13
CA THR A 226 21.85 -1.93 -10.80
C THR A 226 20.77 -2.70 -10.04
N HIS A 227 21.06 -3.10 -8.80
CA HIS A 227 20.10 -3.84 -7.95
C HIS A 227 19.23 -2.89 -7.13
N HIS A 228 17.93 -2.78 -7.46
CA HIS A 228 16.96 -1.88 -6.82
C HIS A 228 16.12 -2.61 -5.75
N VAL A 229 15.99 -2.01 -4.56
CA VAL A 229 15.02 -2.41 -3.52
C VAL A 229 14.14 -1.23 -3.15
N LEU A 230 12.83 -1.37 -3.34
CA LEU A 230 11.83 -0.39 -2.94
C LEU A 230 11.11 -0.86 -1.67
N CYS A 231 11.20 -0.10 -0.58
CA CYS A 231 10.40 -0.31 0.62
C CYS A 231 9.08 0.43 0.51
N GLY A 232 7.96 -0.30 0.66
CA GLY A 232 6.63 0.28 0.69
C GLY A 232 5.52 -0.78 0.72
N ALA A 233 4.35 -0.40 1.22
CA ALA A 233 3.24 -1.33 1.46
C ALA A 233 2.24 -1.44 0.29
N ASP A 234 2.23 -0.50 -0.64
CA ASP A 234 1.14 -0.38 -1.61
C ASP A 234 1.25 -1.34 -2.81
N ALA A 235 0.12 -1.54 -3.51
CA ALA A 235 0.03 -2.48 -4.63
C ALA A 235 0.57 -1.88 -5.93
N ASP A 236 0.44 -0.57 -6.09
CA ASP A 236 0.81 0.19 -7.27
C ASP A 236 2.34 0.21 -7.46
N LEU A 237 3.11 0.10 -6.37
CA LEU A 237 4.55 -0.17 -6.36
C LEU A 237 4.98 -1.36 -7.25
N ILE A 238 4.17 -2.41 -7.36
CA ILE A 238 4.44 -3.58 -8.21
C ILE A 238 4.31 -3.20 -9.69
N MET A 239 3.34 -2.34 -10.03
CA MET A 239 3.11 -1.84 -11.38
C MET A 239 4.19 -0.83 -11.78
N LEU A 240 4.52 0.11 -10.90
CA LEU A 240 5.60 1.07 -11.06
C LEU A 240 6.96 0.37 -11.23
N GLY A 241 7.26 -0.61 -10.36
CA GLY A 241 8.50 -1.40 -10.44
C GLY A 241 8.61 -2.22 -11.73
N LEU A 242 7.50 -2.72 -12.30
CA LEU A 242 7.49 -3.34 -13.62
C LEU A 242 7.72 -2.31 -14.75
N ALA A 243 7.06 -1.14 -14.67
CA ALA A 243 7.18 -0.03 -15.63
C ALA A 243 8.58 0.61 -15.69
N THR A 244 9.45 0.39 -14.69
CA THR A 244 10.88 0.76 -14.80
C THR A 244 11.62 -0.01 -15.88
N HIS A 245 11.14 -1.19 -16.29
CA HIS A 245 11.84 -2.19 -17.09
C HIS A 245 13.21 -2.64 -16.55
N GLU A 246 13.51 -2.41 -15.28
CA GLU A 246 14.74 -2.93 -14.68
C GLU A 246 14.73 -4.46 -14.63
N THR A 247 15.91 -5.06 -14.76
CA THR A 247 16.12 -6.51 -14.64
C THR A 247 16.26 -6.95 -13.18
N HIS A 248 16.68 -6.04 -12.29
CA HIS A 248 16.99 -6.34 -10.89
C HIS A 248 16.16 -5.48 -9.93
N PHE A 249 14.83 -5.60 -10.00
CA PHE A 249 13.90 -4.88 -9.13
C PHE A 249 13.22 -5.80 -8.11
N THR A 250 13.30 -5.41 -6.83
CA THR A 250 12.66 -6.09 -5.69
C THR A 250 11.88 -5.07 -4.85
N ILE A 251 10.76 -5.48 -4.27
CA ILE A 251 10.04 -4.68 -3.26
C ILE A 251 10.18 -5.36 -1.90
N ILE A 252 10.46 -4.61 -0.84
CA ILE A 252 10.45 -5.07 0.56
C ILE A 252 9.24 -4.47 1.29
N ARG A 253 8.57 -5.28 2.11
CA ARG A 253 7.37 -4.88 2.86
C ARG A 253 7.18 -5.72 4.12
N GLU A 254 6.36 -5.26 5.05
CA GLU A 254 5.90 -6.08 6.17
C GLU A 254 4.92 -7.19 5.71
N GLU A 255 4.95 -8.34 6.40
CA GLU A 255 3.99 -9.44 6.21
C GLU A 255 2.60 -9.06 6.75
N PHE A 256 1.61 -8.95 5.86
CA PHE A 256 0.22 -8.75 6.27
C PHE A 256 -0.42 -10.08 6.75
N LEU A 257 -0.43 -10.28 8.06
CA LEU A 257 -1.13 -11.39 8.72
C LEU A 257 -2.60 -11.02 9.00
N PRO A 258 -3.58 -11.59 8.27
CA PRO A 258 -5.00 -11.28 8.48
C PRO A 258 -5.52 -11.90 9.78
N ASN A 259 -6.51 -11.23 10.39
CA ASN A 259 -7.23 -11.68 11.59
C ASN A 259 -6.35 -11.87 12.84
N LYS A 260 -5.35 -10.99 13.07
CA LYS A 260 -4.74 -10.86 14.41
C LYS A 260 -5.81 -10.48 15.43
N ASP A 261 -5.81 -11.12 16.59
CA ASP A 261 -6.70 -10.78 17.70
C ASP A 261 -6.32 -9.41 18.28
N ARG A 262 -7.24 -8.44 18.22
CA ARG A 262 -7.04 -7.08 18.74
C ARG A 262 -7.58 -6.95 20.18
N PRO A 263 -6.94 -6.14 21.05
CA PRO A 263 -7.49 -5.83 22.36
C PRO A 263 -8.76 -4.96 22.23
N CYS A 264 -9.73 -5.19 23.12
CA CYS A 264 -10.96 -4.41 23.19
C CYS A 264 -10.66 -2.95 23.56
N ASP A 265 -11.12 -2.00 22.73
CA ASP A 265 -10.89 -0.56 22.91
C ASP A 265 -11.25 -0.03 24.32
N ILE A 266 -12.25 -0.63 24.98
CA ILE A 266 -12.75 -0.17 26.29
C ILE A 266 -11.94 -0.76 27.45
N CYS A 267 -11.86 -2.09 27.59
CA CYS A 267 -11.24 -2.74 28.75
C CYS A 267 -9.80 -3.23 28.52
N GLN A 268 -9.33 -3.23 27.26
CA GLN A 268 -8.02 -3.69 26.81
C GLN A 268 -7.76 -5.20 27.01
N GLN A 269 -8.80 -6.00 27.22
CA GLN A 269 -8.74 -7.47 27.18
C GLN A 269 -8.89 -7.99 25.74
N ILE A 270 -8.32 -9.15 25.44
CA ILE A 270 -8.38 -9.81 24.12
C ILE A 270 -9.58 -10.78 24.07
N GLY A 271 -10.11 -11.03 22.86
CA GLY A 271 -11.11 -12.08 22.61
C GLY A 271 -12.57 -11.62 22.56
N HIS A 272 -12.83 -10.30 22.59
CA HIS A 272 -14.15 -9.73 22.32
C HIS A 272 -14.08 -8.35 21.65
N GLU A 273 -15.10 -8.00 20.87
CA GLU A 273 -15.24 -6.67 20.26
C GLU A 273 -15.80 -5.64 21.24
N MET A 274 -15.61 -4.35 20.94
CA MET A 274 -16.09 -3.23 21.77
C MET A 274 -17.58 -3.32 22.12
N LYS A 275 -18.43 -3.75 21.18
CA LYS A 275 -19.89 -3.95 21.37
C LYS A 275 -20.26 -5.12 22.30
N SER A 276 -19.32 -6.01 22.59
CA SER A 276 -19.49 -7.17 23.48
C SER A 276 -18.69 -7.04 24.78
N CYS A 277 -18.16 -5.83 25.07
CA CYS A 277 -17.42 -5.57 26.29
C CYS A 277 -18.32 -5.62 27.53
N THR A 278 -17.85 -6.29 28.59
CA THR A 278 -18.55 -6.40 29.88
C THR A 278 -17.89 -5.58 31.00
N GLY A 279 -16.86 -4.79 30.68
CA GLY A 279 -15.96 -4.17 31.66
C GLY A 279 -14.96 -5.18 32.25
N LEU A 280 -14.22 -4.74 33.26
CA LEU A 280 -13.28 -5.55 34.04
C LEU A 280 -14.00 -6.30 35.18
N GLN A 281 -13.44 -7.44 35.60
CA GLN A 281 -14.03 -8.29 36.64
C GLN A 281 -13.53 -7.97 38.05
N SER A 282 -12.37 -7.32 38.21
CA SER A 282 -11.91 -6.83 39.52
C SER A 282 -10.90 -5.69 39.43
N GLU A 283 -10.75 -4.93 40.51
CA GLU A 283 -9.70 -3.89 40.66
C GLU A 283 -8.27 -4.46 40.61
N ARG A 284 -8.07 -5.76 40.84
CA ARG A 284 -6.74 -6.39 40.71
C ARG A 284 -6.29 -6.53 39.26
N GLU A 285 -7.22 -6.66 38.31
CA GLU A 285 -6.93 -6.60 36.87
C GLU A 285 -6.51 -5.18 36.41
N LEU A 286 -6.61 -4.19 37.30
CA LEU A 286 -6.11 -2.83 37.09
C LEU A 286 -4.63 -2.68 37.51
N ALA A 287 -4.14 -3.52 38.44
CA ALA A 287 -2.81 -3.44 39.03
C ALA A 287 -1.86 -4.52 38.50
N ASP A 288 -2.27 -5.79 38.53
CA ASP A 288 -1.49 -6.93 38.01
C ASP A 288 -1.75 -7.10 36.50
N LYS A 289 -1.46 -6.05 35.72
CA LYS A 289 -1.35 -6.17 34.26
C LYS A 289 0.08 -6.61 33.91
N PRO A 290 0.33 -7.88 33.55
CA PRO A 290 1.50 -8.15 32.72
C PRO A 290 1.40 -7.27 31.46
N PRO A 291 2.53 -6.77 30.91
CA PRO A 291 2.48 -6.11 29.61
C PRO A 291 1.84 -7.06 28.59
N PRO A 292 1.09 -6.54 27.60
CA PRO A 292 0.53 -7.39 26.55
C PRO A 292 1.66 -8.23 25.97
N MET A 293 1.50 -9.56 25.96
CA MET A 293 2.58 -10.46 25.54
C MET A 293 3.08 -9.99 24.17
N PRO A 294 4.40 -9.82 23.97
CA PRO A 294 4.95 -9.32 22.71
C PRO A 294 4.35 -10.11 21.54
N GLY A 295 3.63 -9.41 20.67
CA GLY A 295 3.07 -10.03 19.47
C GLY A 295 4.18 -10.65 18.64
N LYS A 296 3.86 -11.68 17.85
CA LYS A 296 4.81 -12.27 16.89
C LYS A 296 5.42 -11.12 16.08
N GLU A 297 6.73 -10.94 16.21
CA GLU A 297 7.46 -9.80 15.65
C GLU A 297 7.16 -9.65 14.16
N THR A 298 6.89 -8.43 13.71
CA THR A 298 6.55 -8.15 12.32
C THR A 298 7.71 -8.55 11.41
N GLN A 299 7.49 -9.57 10.58
CA GLN A 299 8.48 -10.06 9.62
C GLN A 299 8.43 -9.24 8.32
N PHE A 300 9.59 -9.05 7.70
CA PHE A 300 9.67 -8.51 6.34
C PHE A 300 9.67 -9.62 5.29
N ILE A 301 9.08 -9.32 4.13
CA ILE A 301 9.04 -10.18 2.95
C ILE A 301 9.52 -9.41 1.71
N PHE A 302 10.25 -10.10 0.83
CA PHE A 302 10.61 -9.59 -0.49
C PHE A 302 9.61 -10.07 -1.55
N VAL A 303 9.26 -9.17 -2.47
CA VAL A 303 8.42 -9.41 -3.65
C VAL A 303 9.30 -9.23 -4.88
N ARG A 304 9.61 -10.33 -5.57
CA ARG A 304 10.65 -10.40 -6.62
C ARG A 304 10.05 -10.18 -8.01
N LEU A 305 10.24 -8.99 -8.58
CA LEU A 305 9.59 -8.65 -9.86
C LEU A 305 10.17 -9.42 -11.06
N ASN A 306 11.42 -9.88 -10.98
CA ASN A 306 11.98 -10.80 -11.98
C ASN A 306 11.23 -12.15 -12.04
N VAL A 307 10.83 -12.69 -10.88
CA VAL A 307 10.03 -13.94 -10.83
C VAL A 307 8.60 -13.68 -11.30
N LEU A 308 8.05 -12.49 -11.05
CA LEU A 308 6.77 -12.08 -11.62
C LEU A 308 6.86 -11.96 -13.15
N LYS A 309 7.93 -11.37 -13.69
CA LYS A 309 8.22 -11.37 -15.14
C LYS A 309 8.30 -12.80 -15.70
N GLU A 310 8.91 -13.78 -15.00
CA GLU A 310 8.89 -15.20 -15.43
C GLU A 310 7.48 -15.83 -15.46
N TYR A 311 6.59 -15.45 -14.54
CA TYR A 311 5.18 -15.90 -14.57
C TYR A 311 4.42 -15.23 -15.72
N LEU A 312 4.51 -13.91 -15.85
CA LEU A 312 3.86 -13.13 -16.90
C LEU A 312 4.33 -13.54 -18.30
N GLN A 313 5.61 -13.88 -18.49
CA GLN A 313 6.14 -14.38 -19.76
C GLN A 313 5.46 -15.67 -20.22
N LYS A 314 5.01 -16.53 -19.29
CA LYS A 314 4.29 -17.77 -19.61
C LYS A 314 2.80 -17.53 -19.78
N GLU A 315 2.21 -16.69 -18.93
CA GLU A 315 0.78 -16.36 -19.00
C GLU A 315 0.43 -15.53 -20.23
N LEU A 316 1.32 -14.63 -20.65
CA LEU A 316 1.14 -13.69 -21.76
C LEU A 316 1.84 -14.14 -23.05
N ASP A 317 2.24 -15.42 -23.14
CA ASP A 317 2.72 -16.02 -24.38
C ASP A 317 1.64 -16.00 -25.48
N MET A 318 2.06 -15.71 -26.71
CA MET A 318 1.19 -15.57 -27.89
C MET A 318 1.87 -16.20 -29.11
N PRO A 319 1.83 -17.54 -29.25
CA PRO A 319 2.50 -18.22 -30.36
C PRO A 319 1.79 -17.95 -31.69
N ASN A 320 2.58 -17.77 -32.76
CA ASN A 320 2.12 -17.47 -34.13
C ASN A 320 1.50 -16.06 -34.31
N LEU A 321 1.98 -15.05 -33.58
CA LEU A 321 1.63 -13.65 -33.90
C LEU A 321 2.08 -13.26 -35.32
N PRO A 322 1.33 -12.37 -36.00
CA PRO A 322 1.66 -11.87 -37.34
C PRO A 322 2.70 -10.72 -37.33
N PHE A 323 3.39 -10.51 -36.21
CA PHE A 323 4.43 -9.50 -35.98
C PHE A 323 5.38 -10.00 -34.86
N PRO A 324 6.59 -9.43 -34.69
CA PRO A 324 7.54 -9.88 -33.67
C PRO A 324 7.00 -9.73 -32.24
N TYR A 325 7.15 -10.77 -31.42
CA TYR A 325 6.82 -10.72 -29.99
C TYR A 325 7.97 -10.07 -29.21
N ASP A 326 7.73 -8.86 -28.70
CA ASP A 326 8.46 -8.24 -27.60
C ASP A 326 7.72 -8.52 -26.28
N PHE A 327 8.45 -8.91 -25.23
CA PHE A 327 7.88 -9.16 -23.91
C PHE A 327 7.75 -7.89 -23.06
N GLU A 328 8.66 -6.92 -23.17
CA GLU A 328 8.60 -5.72 -22.33
C GLU A 328 7.36 -4.89 -22.68
N ARG A 329 7.01 -4.81 -23.97
CA ARG A 329 5.75 -4.22 -24.46
C ARG A 329 4.48 -4.96 -24.03
N VAL A 330 4.60 -6.26 -23.73
CA VAL A 330 3.51 -7.08 -23.17
C VAL A 330 3.36 -6.84 -21.66
N VAL A 331 4.45 -6.47 -20.96
CA VAL A 331 4.38 -6.01 -19.57
C VAL A 331 3.67 -4.65 -19.48
N ASP A 332 3.92 -3.73 -20.43
CA ASP A 332 3.24 -2.41 -20.48
C ASP A 332 1.73 -2.55 -20.63
N ASP A 333 1.30 -3.37 -21.59
CA ASP A 333 -0.10 -3.68 -21.80
C ASP A 333 -0.74 -4.36 -20.59
N TRP A 334 0.02 -5.15 -19.82
CA TRP A 334 -0.46 -5.78 -18.59
C TRP A 334 -0.61 -4.79 -17.43
N VAL A 335 0.37 -3.91 -17.23
CA VAL A 335 0.27 -2.79 -16.27
C VAL A 335 -0.94 -1.91 -16.60
N PHE A 336 -1.12 -1.56 -17.88
CA PHE A 336 -2.27 -0.78 -18.34
C PHE A 336 -3.61 -1.51 -18.14
N MET A 337 -3.68 -2.82 -18.39
CA MET A 337 -4.87 -3.64 -18.08
C MET A 337 -5.22 -3.60 -16.59
N CYS A 338 -4.23 -3.62 -15.70
CA CYS A 338 -4.49 -3.58 -14.26
C CYS A 338 -5.16 -2.27 -13.81
N PHE A 339 -4.90 -1.13 -14.47
CA PHE A 339 -5.54 0.15 -14.13
C PHE A 339 -7.07 0.13 -14.24
N PHE A 340 -7.65 -0.66 -15.17
CA PHE A 340 -9.11 -0.79 -15.33
C PHE A 340 -9.81 -1.43 -14.13
N VAL A 341 -9.10 -2.26 -13.36
CA VAL A 341 -9.63 -2.92 -12.15
C VAL A 341 -9.67 -1.96 -10.95
N GLY A 342 -9.22 -0.71 -11.14
CA GLY A 342 -9.37 0.44 -10.26
C GLY A 342 -8.06 0.84 -9.61
N ASN A 343 -7.47 1.95 -10.02
CA ASN A 343 -6.28 2.55 -9.40
C ASN A 343 -6.72 3.56 -8.30
N ASP A 344 -5.81 4.44 -7.87
CA ASP A 344 -6.11 5.49 -6.88
C ASP A 344 -6.76 6.75 -7.48
N PHE A 345 -6.65 6.93 -8.80
CA PHE A 345 -7.06 8.14 -9.54
C PHE A 345 -8.42 7.98 -10.23
N LEU A 346 -8.89 6.74 -10.42
CA LEU A 346 -10.14 6.37 -11.09
C LEU A 346 -10.93 5.30 -10.30
N PRO A 347 -12.26 5.45 -10.17
CA PRO A 347 -13.12 4.41 -9.59
C PRO A 347 -13.09 3.13 -10.44
N HIS A 348 -13.19 1.94 -9.82
CA HIS A 348 -13.19 0.67 -10.56
C HIS A 348 -14.44 0.53 -11.45
N LEU A 349 -14.28 -0.04 -12.66
CA LEU A 349 -15.43 -0.34 -13.52
C LEU A 349 -16.41 -1.30 -12.80
N PRO A 350 -17.74 -1.12 -12.89
CA PRO A 350 -18.69 -1.97 -12.16
C PRO A 350 -18.55 -3.47 -12.46
N SER A 351 -18.18 -3.79 -13.71
CA SER A 351 -18.00 -5.14 -14.25
C SER A 351 -16.62 -5.78 -13.95
N LEU A 352 -15.72 -5.11 -13.23
CA LEU A 352 -14.37 -5.63 -12.91
C LEU A 352 -14.07 -5.67 -11.41
N GLU A 353 -13.90 -6.87 -10.86
CA GLU A 353 -13.31 -7.08 -9.53
C GLU A 353 -12.18 -8.14 -9.54
N ILE A 354 -11.08 -7.87 -8.84
CA ILE A 354 -9.98 -8.86 -8.62
C ILE A 354 -10.55 -10.18 -8.07
N ARG A 355 -11.55 -10.11 -7.18
CA ARG A 355 -12.18 -11.27 -6.53
C ARG A 355 -12.88 -12.23 -7.51
N GLU A 356 -13.12 -11.77 -8.74
CA GLU A 356 -13.87 -12.46 -9.80
C GLU A 356 -12.96 -12.79 -11.01
N ASN A 357 -11.64 -12.78 -10.81
CA ASN A 357 -10.63 -13.03 -11.85
C ASN A 357 -10.70 -12.01 -13.02
N ALA A 358 -10.99 -10.74 -12.71
CA ALA A 358 -11.07 -9.67 -13.70
C ALA A 358 -9.78 -9.51 -14.53
N ILE A 359 -8.61 -9.69 -13.93
CA ILE A 359 -7.31 -9.59 -14.63
C ILE A 359 -7.20 -10.72 -15.66
N ASP A 360 -7.54 -11.96 -15.29
CA ASP A 360 -7.53 -13.12 -16.18
C ASP A 360 -8.51 -12.96 -17.37
N ARG A 361 -9.67 -12.34 -17.12
CA ARG A 361 -10.64 -11.96 -18.15
C ARG A 361 -10.07 -10.90 -19.10
N LEU A 362 -9.45 -9.84 -18.57
CA LEU A 362 -8.80 -8.79 -19.38
C LEU A 362 -7.66 -9.36 -20.22
N VAL A 363 -6.78 -10.20 -19.66
CA VAL A 363 -5.71 -10.89 -20.40
C VAL A 363 -6.26 -11.71 -21.56
N THR A 364 -7.40 -12.38 -21.37
CA THR A 364 -8.07 -13.16 -22.43
C THR A 364 -8.58 -12.26 -23.57
N LEU A 365 -9.21 -11.13 -23.24
CA LEU A 365 -9.69 -10.14 -24.22
C LEU A 365 -8.52 -9.43 -24.94
N TYR A 366 -7.45 -9.14 -24.20
CA TYR A 366 -6.22 -8.57 -24.72
C TYR A 366 -5.58 -9.44 -25.79
N LYS A 367 -5.33 -10.73 -25.52
CA LYS A 367 -4.77 -11.65 -26.53
C LYS A 367 -5.63 -11.67 -27.80
N LYS A 368 -6.96 -11.74 -27.66
CA LYS A 368 -7.92 -11.66 -28.78
C LYS A 368 -7.77 -10.35 -29.57
N CYS A 369 -7.62 -9.21 -28.89
CA CYS A 369 -7.39 -7.91 -29.52
C CYS A 369 -6.03 -7.84 -30.25
N VAL A 370 -4.95 -8.36 -29.67
CA VAL A 370 -3.61 -8.36 -30.27
C VAL A 370 -3.57 -9.19 -31.56
N TYR A 371 -4.12 -10.41 -31.57
CA TYR A 371 -4.20 -11.22 -32.79
C TYR A 371 -5.01 -10.54 -33.91
N LYS A 372 -6.08 -9.82 -33.54
CA LYS A 372 -6.98 -9.13 -34.49
C LYS A 372 -6.41 -7.81 -35.02
N THR A 373 -5.75 -7.03 -34.18
CA THR A 373 -5.27 -5.66 -34.49
C THR A 373 -3.77 -5.58 -34.79
N ARG A 374 -3.03 -6.68 -34.64
CA ARG A 374 -1.61 -6.83 -34.98
C ARG A 374 -0.68 -5.85 -34.26
N GLY A 375 -0.85 -5.72 -32.95
CA GLY A 375 0.06 -4.96 -32.09
C GLY A 375 -0.48 -4.70 -30.68
N TYR A 376 0.34 -4.01 -29.89
CA TYR A 376 0.15 -3.70 -28.46
C TYR A 376 -0.88 -2.61 -28.18
N LEU A 377 -1.39 -2.52 -26.94
CA LEU A 377 -2.30 -1.45 -26.50
C LEU A 377 -1.56 -0.13 -26.26
N THR A 378 -0.29 -0.21 -25.85
CA THR A 378 0.49 0.90 -25.34
C THR A 378 1.83 1.06 -26.05
N ASP A 379 2.39 2.26 -25.99
CA ASP A 379 3.77 2.57 -26.38
C ASP A 379 4.34 3.68 -25.50
N SER A 380 5.30 3.35 -24.63
CA SER A 380 6.10 4.33 -23.89
C SER A 380 5.26 5.43 -23.21
N GLY A 381 4.20 5.03 -22.48
CA GLY A 381 3.29 5.98 -21.82
C GLY A 381 2.11 6.49 -22.67
N SER A 382 2.05 6.16 -23.96
CA SER A 382 0.93 6.47 -24.86
C SER A 382 -0.02 5.28 -25.04
N VAL A 383 -1.30 5.56 -25.32
CA VAL A 383 -2.39 4.55 -25.45
C VAL A 383 -2.97 4.57 -26.85
N LEU A 384 -3.16 3.39 -27.46
CA LEU A 384 -3.81 3.24 -28.77
C LEU A 384 -5.30 2.97 -28.60
N LEU A 385 -6.09 4.06 -28.63
CA LEU A 385 -7.50 4.08 -28.22
C LEU A 385 -8.40 3.10 -29.00
N ASP A 386 -8.19 2.92 -30.31
CA ASP A 386 -8.91 1.95 -31.15
C ASP A 386 -8.85 0.51 -30.58
N ARG A 387 -7.70 0.13 -29.99
CA ARG A 387 -7.48 -1.20 -29.40
C ARG A 387 -8.14 -1.29 -28.02
N VAL A 388 -8.23 -0.18 -27.28
CA VAL A 388 -8.97 -0.07 -26.02
C VAL A 388 -10.47 -0.18 -26.25
N GLU A 389 -11.02 0.56 -27.23
CA GLU A 389 -12.44 0.48 -27.60
C GLU A 389 -12.82 -0.96 -27.98
N MET A 390 -11.94 -1.68 -28.65
CA MET A 390 -12.18 -3.09 -29.00
C MET A 390 -12.26 -4.02 -27.78
N ILE A 391 -11.39 -3.84 -26.77
CA ILE A 391 -11.44 -4.62 -25.53
C ILE A 391 -12.66 -4.22 -24.69
N MET A 392 -12.97 -2.93 -24.57
CA MET A 392 -14.13 -2.45 -23.82
C MET A 392 -15.46 -2.87 -24.49
N THR A 393 -15.51 -2.92 -25.82
CA THR A 393 -16.66 -3.48 -26.57
C THR A 393 -16.85 -4.96 -26.29
N ASP A 394 -15.78 -5.76 -26.34
CA ASP A 394 -15.84 -7.20 -26.03
C ASP A 394 -16.19 -7.45 -24.54
N LEU A 395 -15.71 -6.62 -23.62
CA LEU A 395 -16.10 -6.65 -22.20
C LEU A 395 -17.56 -6.23 -22.00
N GLY A 396 -18.02 -5.24 -22.77
CA GLY A 396 -19.38 -4.72 -22.79
C GLY A 396 -20.43 -5.79 -23.10
N PHE A 397 -20.11 -6.75 -23.98
CA PHE A 397 -20.98 -7.91 -24.24
C PHE A 397 -21.05 -8.93 -23.10
N ALA A 398 -20.16 -8.85 -22.10
CA ALA A 398 -20.10 -9.78 -20.96
C ALA A 398 -20.64 -9.20 -19.65
N GLU A 399 -20.96 -7.90 -19.56
CA GLU A 399 -21.34 -7.23 -18.30
C GLU A 399 -22.60 -7.86 -17.67
N ASP A 400 -23.63 -8.07 -18.49
CA ASP A 400 -24.86 -8.82 -18.20
C ASP A 400 -24.63 -10.20 -17.57
N GLU A 401 -23.65 -10.95 -18.06
CA GLU A 401 -23.31 -12.29 -17.55
C GLU A 401 -22.57 -12.17 -16.21
N ILE A 402 -21.62 -11.23 -16.12
CA ILE A 402 -20.82 -10.96 -14.92
C ILE A 402 -21.74 -10.58 -13.75
N PHE A 403 -22.69 -9.66 -13.94
CA PHE A 403 -23.56 -9.22 -12.85
C PHE A 403 -24.52 -10.32 -12.36
N ARG A 404 -25.08 -11.12 -13.28
CA ARG A 404 -25.91 -12.28 -12.92
C ARG A 404 -25.08 -13.35 -12.19
N GLN A 405 -23.84 -13.61 -12.60
CA GLN A 405 -22.93 -14.54 -11.93
C GLN A 405 -22.45 -14.06 -10.55
N ARG A 406 -22.18 -12.76 -10.40
CA ARG A 406 -21.86 -12.12 -9.11
C ARG A 406 -22.98 -12.35 -8.10
N LYS A 407 -24.21 -11.97 -8.46
CA LYS A 407 -25.39 -12.13 -7.59
C LYS A 407 -25.58 -13.58 -7.13
N VAL A 408 -25.51 -14.55 -8.06
CA VAL A 408 -25.61 -15.99 -7.74
C VAL A 408 -24.48 -16.46 -6.81
N SER A 409 -23.26 -15.94 -6.94
CA SER A 409 -22.14 -16.25 -6.04
C SER A 409 -22.30 -15.64 -4.65
N GLU A 410 -22.80 -14.41 -4.58
CA GLU A 410 -23.07 -13.71 -3.31
C GLU A 410 -24.18 -14.39 -2.51
N ASP A 411 -25.28 -14.77 -3.16
CA ASP A 411 -26.40 -15.42 -2.48
C ASP A 411 -26.01 -16.80 -1.93
N ARG A 412 -25.21 -17.58 -2.69
CA ARG A 412 -24.60 -18.84 -2.18
C ARG A 412 -23.67 -18.60 -0.98
N PHE A 413 -22.92 -17.49 -0.97
CA PHE A 413 -22.04 -17.13 0.13
C PHE A 413 -22.84 -16.72 1.37
N LYS A 414 -23.92 -15.93 1.21
CA LYS A 414 -24.87 -15.58 2.26
C LYS A 414 -25.53 -16.82 2.86
N GLU A 415 -26.04 -17.73 2.03
CA GLU A 415 -26.63 -19.00 2.48
C GLU A 415 -25.62 -19.85 3.27
N ARG A 416 -24.39 -20.02 2.75
CA ARG A 416 -23.32 -20.76 3.43
C ARG A 416 -22.98 -20.16 4.79
N ASN A 417 -22.87 -18.83 4.88
CA ASN A 417 -22.58 -18.14 6.14
C ASN A 417 -23.74 -18.26 7.12
N LYS A 418 -25.00 -18.10 6.68
CA LYS A 418 -26.19 -18.26 7.53
C LYS A 418 -26.31 -19.68 8.06
N ARG A 419 -25.99 -20.70 7.24
CA ARG A 419 -25.90 -22.11 7.66
C ARG A 419 -24.78 -22.35 8.68
N MET A 420 -23.60 -21.75 8.48
CA MET A 420 -22.47 -21.87 9.43
C MET A 420 -22.75 -21.15 10.76
N ARG A 421 -23.37 -19.96 10.72
CA ARG A 421 -23.88 -19.23 11.90
C ARG A 421 -24.88 -20.08 12.67
N MET A 422 -25.93 -20.58 12.01
CA MET A 422 -26.91 -21.49 12.63
C MET A 422 -26.28 -22.77 13.20
N GLN A 423 -25.23 -23.32 12.58
CA GLN A 423 -24.53 -24.50 13.09
C GLN A 423 -23.72 -24.17 14.36
N ASN A 424 -22.97 -23.06 14.37
CA ASN A 424 -22.25 -22.60 15.55
C ASN A 424 -23.20 -22.22 16.69
N GLU A 425 -24.34 -21.58 16.39
CA GLU A 425 -25.38 -21.27 17.36
C GLU A 425 -26.04 -22.55 17.92
N ARG A 426 -26.28 -23.58 17.10
CA ARG A 426 -26.75 -24.89 17.57
C ARG A 426 -25.72 -25.60 18.47
N GLN A 427 -24.43 -25.44 18.20
CA GLN A 427 -23.35 -25.98 19.04
C GLN A 427 -23.14 -25.18 20.33
N ARG A 428 -23.41 -23.87 20.33
CA ARG A 428 -23.32 -22.99 21.51
C ARG A 428 -24.60 -22.91 22.35
N ARG A 429 -25.75 -23.38 21.85
CA ARG A 429 -27.00 -23.44 22.62
C ARG A 429 -26.82 -24.40 23.81
N PRO A 430 -27.05 -23.97 25.06
CA PRO A 430 -26.99 -24.86 26.21
C PRO A 430 -28.05 -25.97 26.06
N ASN A 431 -27.73 -27.19 26.50
CA ASN A 431 -28.62 -28.33 26.35
C ASN A 431 -29.86 -28.18 27.26
N PHE A 432 -30.93 -27.63 26.69
CA PHE A 432 -32.14 -27.29 27.42
C PHE A 432 -32.92 -28.52 27.92
N GLU A 433 -32.70 -29.70 27.33
CA GLU A 433 -33.24 -30.96 27.84
C GLU A 433 -32.58 -31.35 29.17
N GLN A 434 -31.26 -31.21 29.29
CA GLN A 434 -30.55 -31.42 30.55
C GLN A 434 -30.87 -30.32 31.58
N TYR A 435 -31.13 -29.08 31.14
CA TYR A 435 -31.60 -28.02 32.04
C TYR A 435 -33.00 -28.31 32.60
N ASN A 436 -33.95 -28.72 31.74
CA ASN A 436 -35.32 -29.08 32.14
C ASN A 436 -35.40 -30.36 32.98
N ASN A 437 -34.40 -31.24 32.90
CA ASN A 437 -34.29 -32.45 33.74
C ASN A 437 -33.52 -32.21 35.05
N SER A 438 -33.32 -30.96 35.48
CA SER A 438 -32.58 -30.60 36.70
C SER A 438 -33.44 -29.93 37.77
N GLN A 439 -32.90 -29.81 38.99
CA GLN A 439 -33.55 -29.10 40.09
C GLN A 439 -33.73 -27.59 39.84
N PHE A 440 -33.15 -27.04 38.76
CA PHE A 440 -33.35 -25.65 38.34
C PHE A 440 -34.44 -25.46 37.26
N ALA A 441 -35.12 -26.53 36.86
CA ALA A 441 -36.21 -26.49 35.89
C ALA A 441 -37.41 -25.67 36.40
N PRO A 442 -37.96 -24.74 35.61
CA PRO A 442 -39.08 -23.90 36.04
C PRO A 442 -40.39 -24.70 36.15
N THR A 443 -40.83 -24.99 37.38
CA THR A 443 -42.08 -25.71 37.64
C THR A 443 -43.31 -24.79 37.43
N PRO A 444 -44.32 -25.18 36.62
CA PRO A 444 -45.57 -24.42 36.51
C PRO A 444 -46.34 -24.37 37.85
N LEU A 445 -46.76 -23.18 38.26
CA LEU A 445 -47.53 -22.99 39.49
C LEU A 445 -49.02 -23.29 39.24
N GLY A 446 -49.42 -24.56 39.44
CA GLY A 446 -50.78 -25.06 39.27
C GLY A 446 -51.18 -26.07 40.36
N ARG A 447 -52.49 -26.33 40.49
CA ARG A 447 -53.05 -27.15 41.59
C ARG A 447 -52.34 -28.50 41.75
N GLY A 448 -51.75 -28.74 42.91
CA GLY A 448 -51.23 -30.04 43.36
C GLY A 448 -49.74 -30.29 43.15
N VAL A 449 -49.05 -29.51 42.31
CA VAL A 449 -47.59 -29.67 42.11
C VAL A 449 -46.84 -28.80 43.11
N GLN A 450 -46.15 -29.42 44.07
CA GLN A 450 -45.13 -28.71 44.86
C GLN A 450 -43.82 -28.68 44.05
N PRO A 451 -43.17 -27.52 43.88
CA PRO A 451 -41.83 -27.46 43.28
C PRO A 451 -40.83 -28.20 44.17
N GLN A 452 -39.93 -28.98 43.57
CA GLN A 452 -38.91 -29.70 44.33
C GLN A 452 -37.98 -28.72 45.06
N VAL A 453 -37.69 -28.99 46.33
CA VAL A 453 -36.74 -28.19 47.12
C VAL A 453 -35.35 -28.45 46.57
N VAL A 454 -34.65 -27.41 46.13
CA VAL A 454 -33.30 -27.54 45.53
C VAL A 454 -32.28 -27.94 46.58
N VAL A 455 -31.92 -29.22 46.63
CA VAL A 455 -30.92 -29.79 47.54
C VAL A 455 -29.52 -29.69 46.92
N ASN A 456 -28.56 -29.14 47.68
CA ASN A 456 -27.18 -28.96 47.23
C ASN A 456 -27.03 -28.17 45.90
N ALA A 457 -27.77 -27.07 45.75
CA ALA A 457 -27.68 -26.15 44.60
C ALA A 457 -26.23 -25.81 44.16
N ARG A 458 -25.30 -25.66 45.11
CA ARG A 458 -23.87 -25.39 44.85
C ARG A 458 -23.16 -26.55 44.12
N LYS A 459 -23.58 -27.79 44.35
CA LYS A 459 -23.09 -29.01 43.67
C LYS A 459 -23.74 -29.19 42.30
N GLU A 460 -25.04 -28.94 42.18
CA GLU A 460 -25.73 -29.02 40.88
C GLU A 460 -25.26 -27.92 39.90
N ALA A 461 -25.07 -26.69 40.38
CA ALA A 461 -24.47 -25.60 39.62
C ALA A 461 -22.95 -25.75 39.36
N ALA A 462 -22.28 -26.72 40.01
CA ALA A 462 -20.93 -27.16 39.66
C ALA A 462 -20.97 -28.28 38.60
N HIS A 463 -21.91 -29.21 38.70
CA HIS A 463 -22.17 -30.25 37.71
C HIS A 463 -22.50 -29.64 36.33
N PHE A 464 -23.37 -28.61 36.28
CA PHE A 464 -23.62 -27.85 35.05
C PHE A 464 -22.38 -27.15 34.49
N ARG A 465 -21.46 -26.67 35.34
CA ARG A 465 -20.20 -26.06 34.89
C ARG A 465 -19.20 -27.08 34.33
N MET A 466 -19.17 -28.30 34.89
CA MET A 466 -18.38 -29.40 34.31
C MET A 466 -18.98 -29.88 32.98
N LEU A 467 -20.31 -30.03 32.89
CA LEU A 467 -20.99 -30.39 31.64
C LEU A 467 -20.76 -29.34 30.54
N GLY A 468 -20.72 -28.05 30.91
CA GLY A 468 -20.37 -26.95 29.99
C GLY A 468 -18.92 -26.94 29.50
N GLN A 469 -18.04 -27.78 30.06
CA GLN A 469 -16.66 -27.99 29.57
C GLN A 469 -16.49 -29.26 28.71
N GLY A 470 -17.55 -30.05 28.49
CA GLY A 470 -17.52 -31.25 27.64
C GLY A 470 -17.42 -30.93 26.14
N GLY A 471 -16.28 -30.37 25.71
CA GLY A 471 -16.13 -29.79 24.37
C GLY A 471 -14.74 -29.92 23.70
N ASN A 472 -13.73 -30.49 24.37
CA ASN A 472 -12.50 -31.01 23.72
C ASN A 472 -11.61 -31.76 24.74
N ASP A 473 -11.87 -33.05 24.96
CA ASP A 473 -10.98 -33.91 25.74
C ASP A 473 -9.80 -34.40 24.88
N ASN A 474 -8.65 -33.72 24.95
CA ASN A 474 -7.38 -34.34 24.54
C ASN A 474 -6.11 -33.78 25.22
N GLU A 475 -6.13 -33.53 26.53
CA GLU A 475 -4.90 -33.64 27.33
C GLU A 475 -5.18 -34.04 28.79
N ARG A 476 -4.14 -34.54 29.49
CA ARG A 476 -4.31 -35.40 30.68
C ARG A 476 -4.13 -34.70 32.02
N VAL A 477 -5.00 -35.11 32.95
CA VAL A 477 -4.93 -34.98 34.41
C VAL A 477 -3.51 -35.02 35.01
N ALA A 478 -3.20 -34.02 35.83
CA ALA A 478 -2.39 -34.16 37.04
C ALA A 478 -3.05 -33.36 38.17
N ALA A 479 -3.23 -33.94 39.37
CA ALA A 479 -4.05 -33.37 40.43
C ALA A 479 -3.26 -33.04 41.71
N GLY A 480 -3.61 -31.93 42.37
CA GLY A 480 -3.02 -31.52 43.66
C GLY A 480 -4.02 -30.72 44.52
N ASN A 481 -4.48 -31.31 45.62
CA ASN A 481 -5.45 -30.69 46.55
C ASN A 481 -4.79 -29.75 47.57
N LYS A 482 -5.49 -28.68 47.99
CA LYS A 482 -6.05 -28.59 49.36
C LYS A 482 -6.90 -27.34 49.70
N SER A 483 -7.95 -27.60 50.49
CA SER A 483 -8.56 -26.78 51.55
C SER A 483 -9.28 -25.46 51.25
N ALA A 484 -10.60 -25.53 51.37
CA ALA A 484 -11.58 -24.45 51.43
C ALA A 484 -11.58 -23.63 52.74
N ASN A 485 -12.35 -22.52 52.75
CA ASN A 485 -13.41 -22.32 53.75
C ASN A 485 -14.53 -21.34 53.30
N ASP A 486 -15.63 -21.34 54.06
CA ASP A 486 -16.99 -20.79 53.79
C ASP A 486 -17.14 -19.26 54.13
N PRO A 487 -18.33 -18.59 54.16
CA PRO A 487 -19.69 -18.93 53.69
C PRO A 487 -20.37 -17.84 52.81
N SER A 488 -21.69 -17.98 52.57
CA SER A 488 -22.62 -17.02 51.91
C SER A 488 -23.49 -16.28 52.97
N PRO A 489 -24.63 -15.58 52.70
CA PRO A 489 -25.28 -15.13 51.44
C PRO A 489 -25.86 -13.68 51.47
N ARG A 490 -26.40 -13.21 50.34
CA ARG A 490 -27.74 -12.55 50.24
C ARG A 490 -28.17 -12.36 48.78
N GLY A 491 -29.47 -12.24 48.55
CA GLY A 491 -30.06 -11.97 47.23
C GLY A 491 -31.50 -11.46 47.35
N THR A 492 -32.03 -10.88 46.27
CA THR A 492 -33.40 -10.34 46.20
C THR A 492 -34.06 -10.75 44.87
N LYS A 493 -35.39 -10.66 44.80
CA LYS A 493 -36.22 -11.43 43.88
C LYS A 493 -36.42 -10.77 42.50
N ARG A 494 -36.65 -11.61 41.49
CA ARG A 494 -37.14 -11.22 40.15
C ARG A 494 -38.55 -10.63 40.24
N LYS A 495 -38.90 -9.76 39.30
CA LYS A 495 -40.26 -9.66 38.73
C LYS A 495 -40.14 -10.09 37.26
N ALA A 496 -41.18 -10.71 36.70
CA ALA A 496 -41.12 -11.31 35.37
C ALA A 496 -42.19 -10.73 34.45
N GLU A 497 -41.79 -10.40 33.23
CA GLU A 497 -42.63 -10.15 32.07
C GLU A 497 -42.04 -10.95 30.87
N GLU A 498 -42.75 -10.98 29.75
CA GLU A 498 -42.70 -12.08 28.77
C GLU A 498 -41.44 -12.15 27.87
N PRO A 499 -41.14 -13.32 27.25
CA PRO A 499 -39.90 -13.52 26.49
C PRO A 499 -39.90 -12.83 25.12
N LEU A 500 -39.57 -11.54 25.12
CA LEU A 500 -39.19 -10.73 23.94
C LEU A 500 -37.89 -11.20 23.22
N ALA A 501 -37.38 -12.39 23.54
CA ALA A 501 -36.06 -12.90 23.16
C ALA A 501 -36.04 -13.69 21.83
N VAL A 502 -36.96 -13.40 20.91
CA VAL A 502 -37.03 -14.06 19.58
C VAL A 502 -37.07 -13.06 18.41
N THR A 503 -37.56 -11.84 18.61
CA THR A 503 -37.70 -10.83 17.55
C THR A 503 -36.41 -10.03 17.28
N VAL A 504 -35.58 -9.79 18.30
CA VAL A 504 -34.43 -8.87 18.23
C VAL A 504 -33.36 -9.31 17.21
N THR A 505 -33.26 -10.60 16.88
CA THR A 505 -32.21 -11.11 15.98
C THR A 505 -32.55 -11.07 14.48
N GLU A 506 -33.76 -10.68 14.08
CA GLU A 506 -34.15 -10.63 12.66
C GLU A 506 -34.15 -9.20 12.07
N ASP A 507 -34.31 -8.17 12.90
CA ASP A 507 -34.32 -6.77 12.43
C ASP A 507 -32.94 -6.21 12.06
N GLU A 508 -31.84 -6.76 12.60
CA GLU A 508 -30.46 -6.31 12.28
C GLU A 508 -29.94 -6.78 10.91
N GLU A 509 -30.58 -7.74 10.23
CA GLU A 509 -30.16 -8.25 8.91
C GLU A 509 -31.01 -7.70 7.73
N LYS A 510 -31.76 -6.61 7.94
CA LYS A 510 -32.40 -5.86 6.83
C LYS A 510 -31.37 -5.05 6.04
N GLU A 511 -30.65 -5.73 5.14
CA GLU A 511 -29.82 -5.08 4.13
C GLU A 511 -30.63 -4.00 3.38
N THR A 512 -30.08 -2.79 3.25
CA THR A 512 -30.68 -1.73 2.43
C THR A 512 -30.86 -2.24 1.00
N PRO A 513 -32.07 -2.17 0.41
CA PRO A 513 -32.28 -2.64 -0.96
C PRO A 513 -31.31 -1.96 -1.93
N ASP A 514 -30.57 -2.75 -2.71
CA ASP A 514 -29.84 -2.22 -3.87
C ASP A 514 -30.87 -1.72 -4.88
N GLU A 515 -30.90 -0.41 -5.11
CA GLU A 515 -31.81 0.24 -6.05
C GLU A 515 -31.45 -0.11 -7.50
N VAL A 516 -30.14 -0.25 -7.79
CA VAL A 516 -29.58 -0.43 -9.13
C VAL A 516 -29.90 -1.82 -9.67
N ARG A 517 -29.75 -2.86 -8.85
CA ARG A 517 -30.03 -4.27 -9.21
C ARG A 517 -29.29 -4.65 -10.49
N LEU A 518 -27.96 -4.73 -10.41
CA LEU A 518 -27.08 -4.97 -11.57
C LEU A 518 -27.38 -6.29 -12.32
N TRP A 519 -28.01 -7.27 -11.66
CA TRP A 519 -28.39 -8.57 -12.22
C TRP A 519 -29.72 -8.56 -13.01
N GLU A 520 -30.48 -7.47 -12.97
CA GLU A 520 -31.80 -7.31 -13.62
C GLU A 520 -31.72 -6.39 -14.84
N ASP A 521 -32.43 -6.75 -15.91
CA ASP A 521 -32.49 -6.01 -17.16
C ASP A 521 -32.85 -4.52 -16.93
N GLY A 522 -32.21 -3.61 -17.69
CA GLY A 522 -32.33 -2.17 -17.47
C GLY A 522 -31.47 -1.61 -16.32
N PHE A 523 -30.57 -2.40 -15.72
CA PHE A 523 -29.65 -1.95 -14.66
C PHE A 523 -28.88 -0.67 -15.04
N LYS A 524 -28.50 -0.54 -16.31
CA LYS A 524 -27.70 0.57 -16.82
C LYS A 524 -28.42 1.91 -16.69
N ASP A 525 -29.74 1.91 -16.88
CA ASP A 525 -30.55 3.11 -16.74
C ASP A 525 -30.72 3.48 -15.26
N ARG A 526 -31.05 2.50 -14.41
CA ARG A 526 -31.13 2.67 -12.95
C ARG A 526 -29.80 3.12 -12.34
N TYR A 527 -28.66 2.70 -12.89
CA TYR A 527 -27.33 3.10 -12.43
C TYR A 527 -27.04 4.58 -12.71
N TYR A 528 -27.26 5.05 -13.94
CA TYR A 528 -27.02 6.47 -14.27
C TYR A 528 -28.04 7.39 -13.59
N GLU A 529 -29.27 6.92 -13.35
CA GLU A 529 -30.27 7.63 -12.56
C GLU A 529 -29.85 7.71 -11.07
N SER A 530 -29.62 6.58 -10.39
CA SER A 530 -29.26 6.53 -8.96
C SER A 530 -27.89 7.12 -8.62
N LYS A 531 -26.88 6.99 -9.50
CA LYS A 531 -25.48 7.35 -9.20
C LYS A 531 -25.00 8.67 -9.82
N PHE A 532 -25.68 9.18 -10.85
CA PHE A 532 -25.31 10.44 -11.51
C PHE A 532 -26.45 11.47 -11.58
N ASP A 533 -27.68 11.13 -11.15
CA ASP A 533 -28.88 11.97 -11.30
C ASP A 533 -29.18 12.33 -12.78
N VAL A 534 -28.97 11.35 -13.67
CA VAL A 534 -29.10 11.54 -15.13
C VAL A 534 -30.14 10.62 -15.76
N MET A 535 -31.15 11.26 -16.36
CA MET A 535 -32.25 10.62 -17.09
C MET A 535 -31.75 9.67 -18.21
N PRO A 536 -32.38 8.49 -18.40
CA PRO A 536 -31.89 7.43 -19.31
C PRO A 536 -31.61 7.85 -20.75
N GLN A 537 -32.33 8.86 -21.26
CA GLN A 537 -32.23 9.33 -22.64
C GLN A 537 -30.94 10.13 -22.91
N ASN A 538 -30.21 10.56 -21.87
CA ASN A 538 -28.98 11.34 -22.02
C ASN A 538 -27.75 10.44 -22.29
N ILE A 539 -27.77 9.74 -23.44
CA ILE A 539 -26.67 8.88 -23.90
C ILE A 539 -25.36 9.67 -24.04
N LYS A 540 -25.44 10.95 -24.44
CA LYS A 540 -24.26 11.84 -24.56
C LYS A 540 -23.48 11.95 -23.26
N PHE A 541 -24.15 12.10 -22.12
CA PHE A 541 -23.49 12.15 -20.81
C PHE A 541 -22.72 10.85 -20.50
N ARG A 542 -23.29 9.69 -20.82
CA ARG A 542 -22.62 8.39 -20.64
C ARG A 542 -21.32 8.32 -21.46
N GLN A 543 -21.34 8.83 -22.69
CA GLN A 543 -20.16 8.95 -23.54
C GLN A 543 -19.13 9.95 -22.96
N THR A 544 -19.56 11.11 -22.45
CA THR A 544 -18.68 12.09 -21.80
C THR A 544 -17.97 11.50 -20.57
N VAL A 545 -18.68 10.74 -19.72
CA VAL A 545 -18.07 10.04 -18.57
C VAL A 545 -17.06 9.00 -19.04
N ALA A 546 -17.36 8.23 -20.10
CA ALA A 546 -16.41 7.29 -20.70
C ALA A 546 -15.17 7.99 -21.30
N TRP A 547 -15.34 9.13 -21.96
CA TRP A 547 -14.23 9.89 -22.56
C TRP A 547 -13.29 10.48 -21.50
N GLU A 548 -13.81 11.09 -20.42
CA GLU A 548 -12.95 11.57 -19.32
C GLU A 548 -12.34 10.41 -18.50
N TYR A 549 -12.98 9.23 -18.45
CA TYR A 549 -12.37 8.03 -17.85
C TYR A 549 -11.19 7.52 -18.70
N VAL A 550 -11.34 7.46 -20.03
CA VAL A 550 -10.26 7.10 -20.96
C VAL A 550 -9.12 8.12 -20.95
N ARG A 551 -9.45 9.41 -20.86
CA ARG A 551 -8.48 10.47 -20.63
C ARG A 551 -7.72 10.23 -19.33
N GLY A 552 -8.41 9.89 -18.24
CA GLY A 552 -7.78 9.50 -16.98
C GLY A 552 -6.85 8.30 -17.11
N LEU A 553 -7.23 7.25 -17.85
CA LEU A 553 -6.34 6.10 -18.11
C LEU A 553 -5.06 6.51 -18.85
N CYS A 554 -5.16 7.46 -19.79
CA CYS A 554 -4.00 8.04 -20.47
C CYS A 554 -3.13 8.89 -19.50
N TRP A 555 -3.74 9.64 -18.59
CA TRP A 555 -3.02 10.39 -17.55
C TRP A 555 -2.26 9.46 -16.61
N VAL A 556 -2.90 8.38 -16.12
CA VAL A 556 -2.27 7.40 -15.21
C VAL A 556 -1.11 6.69 -15.90
N LEU A 557 -1.27 6.22 -17.14
CA LEU A 557 -0.17 5.58 -17.86
C LEU A 557 1.02 6.54 -18.08
N ARG A 558 0.76 7.82 -18.41
CA ARG A 558 1.83 8.82 -18.48
C ARG A 558 2.48 9.08 -17.13
N TYR A 559 1.72 9.16 -16.04
CA TYR A 559 2.26 9.39 -14.69
C TYR A 559 3.27 8.31 -14.26
N TYR A 560 3.02 7.05 -14.68
CA TYR A 560 3.89 5.91 -14.40
C TYR A 560 5.13 5.87 -15.31
N TYR A 561 4.95 6.10 -16.62
CA TYR A 561 6.01 5.87 -17.63
C TYR A 561 6.82 7.12 -18.02
N GLN A 562 6.26 8.32 -17.85
CA GLN A 562 6.86 9.59 -18.29
C GLN A 562 6.93 10.64 -17.17
N GLY A 563 6.11 10.51 -16.12
CA GLY A 563 5.98 11.46 -15.02
C GLY A 563 4.69 12.27 -15.09
N CYS A 564 4.45 13.15 -14.12
CA CYS A 564 3.19 13.88 -14.00
C CYS A 564 2.86 14.71 -15.26
N ALA A 565 1.85 14.25 -16.01
CA ALA A 565 1.41 14.87 -17.27
C ALA A 565 0.53 16.12 -17.07
N SER A 566 -0.13 16.24 -15.92
CA SER A 566 -0.85 17.44 -15.50
C SER A 566 -1.04 17.42 -13.99
N TRP A 567 -0.64 18.49 -13.31
CA TRP A 567 -0.90 18.69 -11.89
C TRP A 567 -2.36 19.04 -11.60
N GLU A 568 -3.07 19.62 -12.57
CA GLU A 568 -4.43 20.18 -12.43
C GLU A 568 -5.53 19.17 -12.82
N TRP A 569 -5.25 18.21 -13.70
CA TRP A 569 -6.26 17.24 -14.14
C TRP A 569 -6.75 16.33 -13.01
N TYR A 570 -8.06 16.05 -13.01
CA TYR A 570 -8.71 15.03 -12.17
C TYR A 570 -9.96 14.49 -12.87
N PHE A 571 -10.37 13.26 -12.52
CA PHE A 571 -11.64 12.69 -12.98
C PHE A 571 -12.83 13.30 -12.21
N PRO A 572 -13.79 13.98 -12.86
CA PRO A 572 -14.77 14.83 -12.18
C PRO A 572 -16.05 14.12 -11.72
N TYR A 573 -16.01 12.79 -11.56
CA TYR A 573 -17.16 11.97 -11.13
C TYR A 573 -16.77 10.98 -10.04
N HIS A 574 -17.69 10.67 -9.12
CA HIS A 574 -17.45 9.71 -8.03
C HIS A 574 -17.55 8.23 -8.46
N TYR A 575 -18.06 7.96 -9.66
CA TYR A 575 -18.36 6.61 -10.16
C TYR A 575 -17.84 6.40 -11.60
N ALA A 576 -17.60 5.14 -11.95
CA ALA A 576 -17.13 4.74 -13.27
C ALA A 576 -18.29 4.50 -14.26
N PRO A 577 -18.06 4.66 -15.57
CA PRO A 577 -19.00 4.21 -16.61
C PRO A 577 -18.96 2.68 -16.78
N PHE A 578 -19.90 2.11 -17.53
CA PHE A 578 -19.85 0.70 -17.94
C PHE A 578 -18.93 0.51 -19.15
N ALA A 579 -18.34 -0.69 -19.32
CA ALA A 579 -17.47 -0.99 -20.46
C ALA A 579 -18.19 -0.78 -21.81
N SER A 580 -19.49 -1.09 -21.84
CA SER A 580 -20.39 -0.87 -22.98
C SER A 580 -20.68 0.61 -23.34
N ASP A 581 -20.18 1.60 -22.57
CA ASP A 581 -20.23 3.04 -22.90
C ASP A 581 -18.96 3.57 -23.59
N PHE A 582 -17.86 2.82 -23.57
CA PHE A 582 -16.59 3.21 -24.19
C PHE A 582 -16.69 3.07 -25.71
N LYS A 583 -17.12 4.15 -26.36
CA LYS A 583 -17.34 4.23 -27.80
C LYS A 583 -16.85 5.56 -28.36
N HIS A 584 -16.49 5.55 -29.64
CA HIS A 584 -16.01 6.73 -30.34
C HIS A 584 -14.77 7.35 -29.69
N LEU A 585 -13.86 6.50 -29.21
CA LEU A 585 -12.67 6.92 -28.47
C LEU A 585 -11.67 7.71 -29.34
N GLU A 586 -11.81 7.70 -30.66
CA GLU A 586 -11.07 8.57 -31.59
C GLU A 586 -11.27 10.07 -31.32
N ASN A 587 -12.30 10.44 -30.56
CA ASN A 587 -12.63 11.83 -30.20
C ASN A 587 -12.08 12.24 -28.81
N VAL A 588 -11.41 11.34 -28.07
CA VAL A 588 -10.90 11.66 -26.72
C VAL A 588 -9.63 12.53 -26.82
N ASN A 589 -9.68 13.71 -26.21
CA ASN A 589 -8.51 14.58 -26.12
C ASN A 589 -7.47 14.01 -25.14
N THR A 590 -6.34 13.52 -25.66
CA THR A 590 -5.19 13.02 -24.88
C THR A 590 -4.13 14.10 -24.60
N HIS A 591 -4.45 15.37 -24.85
CA HIS A 591 -3.63 16.51 -24.44
C HIS A 591 -3.87 16.86 -22.95
N PHE A 592 -2.78 17.28 -22.32
CA PHE A 592 -2.69 17.62 -20.91
C PHE A 592 -1.81 18.85 -20.75
N ASP A 593 -2.39 19.94 -20.28
CA ASP A 593 -1.65 21.09 -19.81
C ASP A 593 -0.93 20.71 -18.51
N ARG A 594 0.41 20.85 -18.49
CA ARG A 594 1.24 20.37 -17.37
C ARG A 594 0.85 21.01 -16.05
N GLY A 595 0.47 22.29 -16.08
CA GLY A 595 0.09 23.06 -14.90
C GLY A 595 1.23 23.21 -13.89
N THR A 596 0.88 23.63 -12.68
CA THR A 596 1.81 23.68 -11.53
C THR A 596 1.25 22.91 -10.33
N PRO A 597 2.10 22.27 -9.50
CA PRO A 597 1.64 21.74 -8.22
C PRO A 597 1.11 22.88 -7.34
N PHE A 598 0.08 22.60 -6.54
CA PHE A 598 -0.43 23.51 -5.52
C PHE A 598 0.69 23.87 -4.53
N LYS A 599 0.56 24.98 -3.79
CA LYS A 599 1.43 25.19 -2.63
C LYS A 599 1.02 24.26 -1.47
N PRO A 600 1.94 23.83 -0.58
CA PRO A 600 1.62 22.92 0.51
C PRO A 600 0.38 23.31 1.33
N LEU A 601 0.23 24.57 1.75
CA LEU A 601 -0.95 25.03 2.50
C LEU A 601 -2.23 25.08 1.67
N GLN A 602 -2.13 25.29 0.35
CA GLN A 602 -3.28 25.18 -0.56
C GLN A 602 -3.70 23.70 -0.70
N GLN A 603 -2.76 22.75 -0.75
CA GLN A 603 -3.10 21.32 -0.68
C GLN A 603 -3.79 20.99 0.65
N LEU A 604 -3.27 21.45 1.80
CA LEU A 604 -3.92 21.21 3.11
C LEU A 604 -5.38 21.65 3.12
N MET A 605 -5.66 22.87 2.64
CA MET A 605 -7.03 23.38 2.51
C MET A 605 -7.86 22.57 1.49
N GLY A 606 -7.24 22.03 0.44
CA GLY A 606 -7.88 21.16 -0.54
C GLY A 606 -8.19 19.73 -0.04
N VAL A 607 -7.49 19.21 0.99
CA VAL A 607 -7.63 17.81 1.45
C VAL A 607 -8.17 17.63 2.86
N PHE A 608 -8.06 18.61 3.76
CA PHE A 608 -8.49 18.43 5.16
C PHE A 608 -9.98 18.71 5.41
N PRO A 609 -10.63 17.93 6.30
CA PRO A 609 -11.88 18.33 6.94
C PRO A 609 -11.63 19.42 7.99
N ALA A 610 -12.65 20.23 8.28
CA ALA A 610 -12.56 21.30 9.30
C ALA A 610 -12.18 20.81 10.71
N ALA A 611 -12.31 19.50 11.00
CA ALA A 611 -11.82 18.88 12.23
C ALA A 611 -10.29 18.98 12.40
N SER A 612 -9.51 18.85 11.32
CA SER A 612 -8.05 18.91 11.32
C SER A 612 -7.48 20.31 11.07
N ARG A 613 -8.30 21.36 11.27
CA ARG A 613 -7.91 22.77 11.08
C ARG A 613 -6.78 23.26 12.01
N SER A 614 -6.36 22.47 12.99
CA SER A 614 -5.24 22.77 13.90
C SER A 614 -3.87 22.79 13.21
N HIS A 615 -3.73 22.15 12.05
CA HIS A 615 -2.44 21.99 11.36
C HIS A 615 -2.19 23.07 10.28
N VAL A 616 -3.24 23.82 9.90
CA VAL A 616 -3.16 24.96 8.98
C VAL A 616 -3.03 26.28 9.78
N PRO A 617 -2.46 27.35 9.18
CA PRO A 617 -2.37 28.66 9.82
C PRO A 617 -3.71 29.18 10.33
N PRO A 618 -3.77 29.94 11.45
CA PRO A 618 -5.02 30.48 11.98
C PRO A 618 -5.84 31.30 10.95
N ALA A 619 -5.14 32.06 10.10
CA ALA A 619 -5.74 32.85 9.01
C ALA A 619 -6.40 32.00 7.91
N PHE A 620 -5.99 30.74 7.77
CA PHE A 620 -6.55 29.75 6.84
C PHE A 620 -7.62 28.90 7.54
N ALA A 621 -7.41 28.53 8.82
CA ALA A 621 -8.35 27.77 9.64
C ALA A 621 -9.73 28.45 9.78
N GLU A 622 -9.77 29.80 9.76
CA GLU A 622 -11.00 30.60 9.73
C GLU A 622 -11.87 30.28 8.51
N LEU A 623 -11.27 30.10 7.33
CA LEU A 623 -11.98 29.82 6.08
C LEU A 623 -12.68 28.45 6.07
N MET A 624 -12.26 27.54 6.95
CA MET A 624 -12.86 26.20 7.11
C MET A 624 -14.10 26.21 8.02
N VAL A 625 -14.40 27.32 8.72
CA VAL A 625 -15.43 27.35 9.78
C VAL A 625 -16.34 28.59 9.79
N ASP A 626 -15.93 29.75 9.25
CA ASP A 626 -16.82 30.91 9.18
C ASP A 626 -17.96 30.63 8.17
N PRO A 627 -19.25 30.70 8.58
CA PRO A 627 -20.38 30.52 7.66
C PRO A 627 -20.41 31.52 6.49
N ARG A 628 -19.64 32.60 6.57
CA ARG A 628 -19.47 33.63 5.53
C ARG A 628 -18.27 33.36 4.62
N SER A 629 -17.49 32.31 4.87
CA SER A 629 -16.33 31.94 4.05
C SER A 629 -16.79 31.59 2.62
N PRO A 630 -16.13 32.13 1.57
CA PRO A 630 -16.52 31.88 0.17
C PRO A 630 -16.23 30.46 -0.33
N ILE A 631 -15.75 29.58 0.57
CA ILE A 631 -15.41 28.17 0.31
C ILE A 631 -15.94 27.22 1.42
N ILE A 632 -16.89 27.67 2.26
CA ILE A 632 -17.44 26.86 3.37
C ILE A 632 -18.13 25.57 2.88
N ASP A 633 -18.66 25.58 1.66
CA ASP A 633 -19.24 24.43 0.96
C ASP A 633 -18.24 23.30 0.68
N PHE A 634 -16.93 23.55 0.75
CA PHE A 634 -15.91 22.50 0.64
C PHE A 634 -15.73 21.68 1.93
N TYR A 635 -16.29 22.14 3.06
CA TYR A 635 -16.10 21.56 4.39
C TYR A 635 -17.44 21.15 5.05
N PRO A 636 -18.22 20.24 4.43
CA PRO A 636 -19.48 19.78 5.02
C PRO A 636 -19.24 19.08 6.38
N ILE A 637 -20.08 19.42 7.37
CA ILE A 637 -20.03 18.85 8.73
C ILE A 637 -20.32 17.35 8.72
N ASP A 638 -21.23 16.91 7.84
CA ASP A 638 -21.51 15.50 7.58
C ASP A 638 -21.68 15.26 6.07
N PHE A 639 -21.35 14.04 5.63
CA PHE A 639 -21.40 13.61 4.23
C PHE A 639 -21.87 12.17 4.10
N ARG A 640 -22.55 11.88 2.98
CA ARG A 640 -23.05 10.54 2.66
C ARG A 640 -21.90 9.64 2.18
N ILE A 641 -21.95 8.38 2.60
CA ILE A 641 -21.10 7.30 2.07
C ILE A 641 -22.04 6.33 1.36
N ASP A 642 -21.95 6.25 0.04
CA ASP A 642 -22.66 5.22 -0.73
C ASP A 642 -21.91 3.89 -0.60
N LEU A 643 -22.60 2.86 -0.09
CA LEU A 643 -22.02 1.52 -0.01
C LEU A 643 -21.79 0.89 -1.39
N ASN A 644 -22.55 1.28 -2.42
CA ASN A 644 -22.42 0.80 -3.81
C ASN A 644 -22.24 -0.74 -3.91
N GLY A 645 -23.10 -1.49 -3.22
CA GLY A 645 -23.07 -2.96 -3.16
C GLY A 645 -21.98 -3.58 -2.26
N LYS A 646 -21.15 -2.78 -1.59
CA LYS A 646 -20.09 -3.27 -0.67
C LYS A 646 -20.63 -3.42 0.75
N LYS A 647 -20.01 -4.30 1.56
CA LYS A 647 -20.52 -4.65 2.91
C LYS A 647 -20.17 -3.62 4.00
N PHE A 648 -19.11 -2.85 3.84
CA PHE A 648 -18.57 -1.98 4.90
C PHE A 648 -18.37 -0.54 4.43
N ALA A 649 -18.59 0.44 5.30
CA ALA A 649 -18.47 1.86 4.98
C ALA A 649 -17.08 2.27 4.43
N TRP A 650 -16.00 1.66 4.93
CA TRP A 650 -14.64 1.88 4.40
C TRP A 650 -14.45 1.44 2.93
N GLN A 651 -15.32 0.58 2.41
CA GLN A 651 -15.37 0.17 1.00
C GLN A 651 -16.26 1.08 0.14
N GLY A 652 -17.04 1.96 0.77
CA GLY A 652 -17.99 2.86 0.10
C GLY A 652 -17.35 4.11 -0.50
N VAL A 653 -18.17 4.84 -1.25
CA VAL A 653 -17.82 6.09 -1.95
C VAL A 653 -18.28 7.26 -1.08
N ALA A 654 -17.34 8.05 -0.55
CA ALA A 654 -17.66 9.27 0.19
C ALA A 654 -18.01 10.42 -0.77
N LEU A 655 -19.27 10.87 -0.73
CA LEU A 655 -19.82 11.88 -1.63
C LEU A 655 -19.51 13.29 -1.11
N LEU A 656 -18.30 13.75 -1.44
CA LEU A 656 -17.81 15.11 -1.15
C LEU A 656 -17.90 16.00 -2.39
N PRO A 657 -18.30 17.28 -2.26
CA PRO A 657 -18.35 18.22 -3.38
C PRO A 657 -16.92 18.59 -3.82
N PHE A 658 -16.58 18.43 -5.10
CA PHE A 658 -15.22 18.68 -5.61
C PHE A 658 -14.78 20.13 -5.35
N VAL A 659 -13.53 20.31 -4.89
CA VAL A 659 -12.94 21.63 -4.64
C VAL A 659 -12.65 22.34 -5.96
N ASP A 660 -13.25 23.51 -6.14
CA ASP A 660 -12.89 24.48 -7.18
C ASP A 660 -11.62 25.23 -6.76
N GLU A 661 -10.57 25.01 -7.52
CA GLU A 661 -9.22 25.57 -7.33
C GLU A 661 -9.19 27.10 -7.44
N LYS A 662 -9.94 27.68 -8.39
CA LYS A 662 -9.95 29.13 -8.62
C LYS A 662 -10.70 29.85 -7.50
N ARG A 663 -11.74 29.22 -6.94
CA ARG A 663 -12.40 29.66 -5.70
C ARG A 663 -11.48 29.51 -4.47
N LEU A 664 -10.74 28.40 -4.36
CA LEU A 664 -9.79 28.15 -3.27
C LEU A 664 -8.66 29.19 -3.23
N PHE A 665 -7.98 29.43 -4.35
CA PHE A 665 -6.88 30.40 -4.44
C PHE A 665 -7.39 31.82 -4.16
N LYS A 666 -8.50 32.24 -4.77
CA LYS A 666 -9.14 33.54 -4.51
C LYS A 666 -9.51 33.76 -3.03
N ALA A 667 -9.74 32.70 -2.26
CA ALA A 667 -10.01 32.77 -0.82
C ALA A 667 -8.73 32.75 0.04
N THR A 668 -7.68 32.03 -0.39
CA THR A 668 -6.45 31.80 0.40
C THR A 668 -5.34 32.80 0.10
N ASP A 669 -5.17 33.25 -1.14
CA ASP A 669 -4.12 34.21 -1.53
C ASP A 669 -4.19 35.54 -0.74
N PRO A 670 -5.38 36.14 -0.47
CA PRO A 670 -5.47 37.33 0.37
C PRO A 670 -5.07 37.12 1.84
N LYS A 671 -4.97 35.85 2.30
CA LYS A 671 -4.53 35.48 3.64
C LYS A 671 -3.02 35.17 3.70
N VAL A 672 -2.34 34.96 2.56
CA VAL A 672 -0.90 34.68 2.50
C VAL A 672 -0.02 35.76 3.18
N PRO A 673 -0.34 37.07 3.09
CA PRO A 673 0.40 38.12 3.83
C PRO A 673 0.23 38.10 5.36
N LEU A 674 -0.65 37.23 5.90
CA LEU A 674 -0.88 37.08 7.34
C LEU A 674 -0.14 35.88 7.96
N LEU A 675 0.60 35.13 7.14
CA LEU A 675 1.40 33.99 7.57
C LEU A 675 2.67 34.45 8.31
N THR A 676 3.13 33.69 9.30
CA THR A 676 4.47 33.91 9.88
C THR A 676 5.58 33.56 8.87
N GLU A 677 6.83 33.91 9.18
CA GLU A 677 7.97 33.54 8.33
C GLU A 677 8.15 32.01 8.22
N GLU A 678 8.01 31.27 9.32
CA GLU A 678 7.99 29.80 9.33
C GLU A 678 6.84 29.24 8.48
N GLU A 679 5.67 29.89 8.53
CA GLU A 679 4.50 29.49 7.75
C GLU A 679 4.62 29.79 6.26
N ARG A 680 5.37 30.83 5.88
CA ARG A 680 5.75 31.09 4.49
C ARG A 680 6.75 30.03 4.00
N LEU A 681 7.79 29.74 4.78
CA LEU A 681 8.83 28.76 4.42
C LEU A 681 8.24 27.36 4.21
N ARG A 682 7.36 26.88 5.10
CA ARG A 682 6.66 25.58 4.93
C ARG A 682 5.65 25.56 3.76
N ASN A 683 5.45 26.69 3.07
CA ASN A 683 4.52 26.85 1.95
C ASN A 683 5.24 27.14 0.60
N GLU A 684 6.56 27.00 0.56
CA GLU A 684 7.36 27.08 -0.66
C GLU A 684 7.82 25.68 -1.10
N ASN A 685 8.03 25.51 -2.41
CA ASN A 685 8.49 24.24 -2.98
C ASN A 685 10.02 24.13 -2.84
N GLY A 686 10.51 22.98 -2.39
CA GLY A 686 11.93 22.70 -2.17
C GLY A 686 12.54 21.74 -3.20
N ASP A 687 13.85 21.58 -3.11
CA ASP A 687 14.64 20.56 -3.80
C ASP A 687 14.97 19.39 -2.86
N ALA A 688 15.33 18.23 -3.42
CA ALA A 688 15.88 17.14 -2.63
C ALA A 688 17.27 17.53 -2.07
N LYS A 689 17.74 16.82 -1.04
CA LYS A 689 19.01 17.09 -0.34
C LYS A 689 19.93 15.89 -0.49
N LEU A 690 21.10 16.10 -1.10
CA LEU A 690 22.14 15.08 -1.31
C LEU A 690 23.23 15.25 -0.25
N PHE A 691 23.53 14.15 0.47
CA PHE A 691 24.53 14.08 1.52
C PHE A 691 25.71 13.22 1.06
N VAL A 692 26.94 13.74 1.20
CA VAL A 692 28.16 13.15 0.62
C VAL A 692 29.32 13.20 1.61
N LEU A 693 30.06 12.10 1.72
CA LEU A 693 31.27 12.00 2.56
C LEU A 693 32.58 12.22 1.76
N PRO A 694 33.69 12.62 2.42
CA PRO A 694 34.95 13.00 1.78
C PRO A 694 35.62 11.97 0.87
N GLY A 695 35.25 10.69 0.97
CA GLY A 695 35.79 9.60 0.15
C GLY A 695 35.17 9.48 -1.25
N SER A 696 34.11 10.22 -1.54
CA SER A 696 33.33 10.11 -2.79
C SER A 696 33.99 10.85 -3.96
N ALA A 697 33.90 10.32 -5.18
CA ALA A 697 34.16 11.12 -6.38
C ALA A 697 33.19 12.31 -6.42
N GLY A 698 33.67 13.47 -6.86
CA GLY A 698 32.92 14.72 -6.86
C GLY A 698 32.92 15.50 -5.53
N TYR A 699 33.24 14.91 -4.37
CA TYR A 699 33.19 15.64 -3.07
C TYR A 699 34.01 16.93 -3.07
N ARG A 700 35.21 16.93 -3.68
CA ARG A 700 36.05 18.14 -3.79
C ARG A 700 35.40 19.25 -4.62
N THR A 701 34.66 18.89 -5.67
CA THR A 701 33.89 19.83 -6.51
C THR A 701 32.76 20.46 -5.71
N LEU A 702 32.01 19.64 -4.97
CA LEU A 702 30.92 20.09 -4.09
C LEU A 702 31.43 20.99 -2.95
N ALA A 703 32.51 20.58 -2.27
CA ALA A 703 33.11 21.35 -1.19
C ALA A 703 33.67 22.71 -1.69
N GLY A 704 34.18 22.75 -2.93
CA GLY A 704 34.61 23.97 -3.59
C GLY A 704 33.51 25.01 -3.80
N LEU A 705 32.23 24.61 -3.80
CA LEU A 705 31.10 25.55 -3.88
C LEU A 705 30.94 26.42 -2.61
N TYR A 706 31.47 25.95 -1.47
CA TYR A 706 31.45 26.64 -0.18
C TYR A 706 32.82 27.27 0.18
N GLY A 707 33.77 27.30 -0.75
CA GLY A 707 35.17 27.66 -0.50
C GLY A 707 35.54 29.15 -0.60
N GLY A 708 34.57 30.06 -0.58
CA GLY A 708 34.79 31.51 -0.70
C GLY A 708 33.89 32.33 0.23
N ASP A 709 34.26 33.59 0.46
CA ASP A 709 33.61 34.48 1.44
C ASP A 709 32.16 34.85 1.09
N ASP A 710 31.77 34.72 -0.19
CA ASP A 710 30.40 34.88 -0.67
C ASP A 710 29.99 33.64 -1.48
N VAL A 711 28.94 32.96 -1.04
CA VAL A 711 28.47 31.68 -1.59
C VAL A 711 27.18 31.93 -2.38
N ASP A 712 27.24 31.72 -3.69
CA ASP A 712 26.06 31.84 -4.54
C ASP A 712 25.10 30.65 -4.34
N TYR A 713 24.17 30.81 -3.41
CA TYR A 713 23.09 29.87 -3.11
C TYR A 713 22.07 29.67 -4.25
N ASN A 714 22.22 30.35 -5.40
CA ASN A 714 21.41 30.14 -6.60
C ASN A 714 22.21 29.47 -7.73
N ARG A 715 23.52 29.26 -7.57
CA ARG A 715 24.38 28.68 -8.60
C ARG A 715 24.11 27.20 -8.79
N GLU A 716 23.38 26.88 -9.84
CA GLU A 716 23.23 25.51 -10.33
C GLU A 716 24.53 25.02 -11.00
N VAL A 717 24.95 23.79 -10.67
CA VAL A 717 26.15 23.13 -11.22
C VAL A 717 25.84 21.67 -11.57
N PRO A 718 26.08 21.22 -12.81
CA PRO A 718 25.99 19.79 -13.16
C PRO A 718 27.12 19.01 -12.49
N VAL A 719 26.79 17.84 -11.91
CA VAL A 719 27.74 16.98 -11.21
C VAL A 719 27.45 15.49 -11.41
N THR A 720 28.52 14.71 -11.45
CA THR A 720 28.53 13.25 -11.31
C THR A 720 29.19 12.92 -9.97
N VAL A 721 28.48 12.25 -9.07
CA VAL A 721 28.93 11.93 -7.70
C VAL A 721 28.97 10.41 -7.52
N ASP A 722 30.13 9.82 -7.81
CA ASP A 722 30.37 8.38 -8.07
C ASP A 722 29.51 7.81 -9.21
N TYR A 723 28.21 7.64 -8.98
CA TYR A 723 27.20 7.05 -9.90
C TYR A 723 25.85 7.78 -9.81
N VAL A 724 25.80 8.93 -9.14
CA VAL A 724 24.62 9.80 -9.06
C VAL A 724 24.87 11.01 -9.97
N GLU A 725 24.12 11.08 -11.06
CA GLU A 725 24.15 12.18 -12.03
C GLU A 725 23.06 13.20 -11.73
N GLY A 726 23.33 14.49 -11.93
CA GLY A 726 22.30 15.52 -11.81
C GLY A 726 22.87 16.93 -11.70
N PHE A 727 22.07 17.83 -11.12
CA PHE A 727 22.46 19.20 -10.83
C PHE A 727 22.40 19.45 -9.32
N VAL A 728 23.31 20.27 -8.82
CA VAL A 728 23.35 20.68 -7.41
C VAL A 728 23.36 22.19 -7.26
N VAL A 729 22.86 22.65 -6.11
CA VAL A 729 22.88 24.05 -5.69
C VAL A 729 23.31 24.13 -4.22
N PRO A 730 24.13 25.09 -3.80
CA PRO A 730 24.47 25.27 -2.38
C PRO A 730 23.23 25.48 -1.50
N THR A 731 23.30 25.05 -0.24
CA THR A 731 22.26 25.28 0.78
C THR A 731 22.81 25.90 2.04
N LYS A 732 22.01 26.75 2.70
CA LYS A 732 22.31 27.32 4.02
C LYS A 732 22.15 26.29 5.15
N GLU A 733 21.54 25.14 4.86
CA GLU A 733 21.43 23.99 5.77
C GLU A 733 22.74 23.17 5.88
N ASN A 734 23.76 23.48 5.06
CA ASN A 734 25.01 22.75 5.07
C ASN A 734 25.82 23.02 6.34
N VAL A 735 25.87 22.03 7.22
CA VAL A 735 26.72 22.04 8.42
C VAL A 735 28.19 22.12 8.00
N PRO A 736 28.96 23.12 8.44
CA PRO A 736 30.39 23.22 8.13
C PRO A 736 31.17 21.97 8.51
N ARG A 737 32.27 21.71 7.80
CA ARG A 737 33.18 20.62 8.14
C ARG A 737 33.81 20.86 9.52
N GLU A 738 33.91 19.80 10.31
CA GLU A 738 34.30 19.82 11.73
C GLU A 738 33.32 20.61 12.65
N GLY A 739 32.20 21.09 12.10
CA GLY A 739 31.13 21.77 12.85
C GLY A 739 30.24 20.82 13.67
N MET A 740 29.32 21.43 14.42
CA MET A 740 28.37 20.73 15.30
C MET A 740 26.93 20.90 14.81
N LEU A 741 26.17 19.80 14.72
CA LEU A 741 24.73 19.79 14.49
C LEU A 741 24.00 19.30 15.76
N PRO A 742 23.26 20.16 16.49
CA PRO A 742 22.48 19.74 17.64
C PRO A 742 21.28 18.87 17.21
N SER A 743 20.87 17.93 18.07
CA SER A 743 19.68 17.12 17.80
C SER A 743 18.38 17.93 17.93
N PRO A 744 17.41 17.78 17.00
CA PRO A 744 16.05 18.31 17.14
C PRO A 744 15.14 17.45 18.05
N ILE A 745 15.68 16.36 18.62
CA ILE A 745 15.01 15.47 19.57
C ILE A 745 15.75 15.59 20.92
N PRO A 746 15.08 16.00 22.01
CA PRO A 746 15.72 16.12 23.32
C PRO A 746 16.32 14.79 23.81
N GLY A 747 17.54 14.83 24.34
CA GLY A 747 18.21 13.67 24.94
C GLY A 747 19.10 12.86 23.99
N LEU A 748 19.00 13.04 22.68
CA LEU A 748 19.99 12.51 21.73
C LEU A 748 21.24 13.41 21.69
N PRO A 749 22.45 12.86 21.41
CA PRO A 749 23.68 13.65 21.31
C PRO A 749 23.66 14.64 20.14
N ALA A 750 24.54 15.63 20.17
CA ALA A 750 24.85 16.44 18.99
C ALA A 750 25.86 15.71 18.10
N VAL A 751 25.73 15.84 16.78
CA VAL A 751 26.77 15.37 15.84
C VAL A 751 27.93 16.36 15.88
N THR A 752 29.06 15.94 16.46
CA THR A 752 30.31 16.70 16.50
C THR A 752 31.24 16.32 15.34
N GLU A 753 32.21 17.17 15.03
CA GLU A 753 33.26 16.91 14.03
C GLU A 753 32.74 16.58 12.61
N ASN A 754 31.58 17.12 12.22
CA ASN A 754 30.85 16.73 11.01
C ASN A 754 31.73 16.68 9.74
N GLN A 755 31.71 15.54 9.02
CA GLN A 755 32.40 15.34 7.75
C GLN A 755 31.46 15.36 6.54
N VAL A 756 30.15 15.22 6.78
CA VAL A 756 29.10 15.15 5.74
C VAL A 756 28.88 16.53 5.13
N LEU A 757 28.96 16.60 3.81
CA LEU A 757 28.61 17.77 3.03
C LEU A 757 27.20 17.62 2.45
N THR A 758 26.41 18.69 2.53
CA THR A 758 25.00 18.72 2.11
C THR A 758 24.80 19.75 1.01
N VAL A 759 24.08 19.38 -0.04
CA VAL A 759 23.70 20.27 -1.16
C VAL A 759 22.24 20.02 -1.55
N ARG A 760 21.58 21.03 -2.14
CA ARG A 760 20.33 20.77 -2.87
C ARG A 760 20.68 19.98 -4.13
N PHE A 761 19.81 19.04 -4.50
CA PHE A 761 19.96 18.15 -5.63
C PHE A 761 18.69 18.19 -6.49
N GLN A 762 18.90 18.34 -7.80
CA GLN A 762 17.88 18.27 -8.83
C GLN A 762 18.28 17.15 -9.80
N ASP A 763 17.30 16.32 -10.18
CA ASP A 763 17.51 15.28 -11.18
C ASP A 763 18.03 15.85 -12.51
N PRO A 764 18.68 15.03 -13.36
CA PRO A 764 18.98 15.39 -14.74
C PRO A 764 17.76 15.94 -15.49
N LYS A 765 17.97 17.05 -16.21
CA LYS A 765 16.93 17.83 -16.89
C LYS A 765 16.80 17.40 -18.36
N TYR A 766 15.56 17.25 -18.81
CA TYR A 766 15.19 16.82 -20.17
C TYR A 766 14.20 17.83 -20.79
N ALA A 767 14.05 17.79 -22.11
CA ALA A 767 13.03 18.56 -22.81
C ALA A 767 11.61 18.06 -22.49
N ASP A 768 10.61 18.94 -22.53
CA ASP A 768 9.21 18.59 -22.22
C ASP A 768 8.58 17.57 -23.19
N ASP A 769 9.15 17.40 -24.39
CA ASP A 769 8.75 16.41 -25.40
C ASP A 769 9.61 15.13 -25.37
N PHE A 770 10.56 15.01 -24.43
CA PHE A 770 11.41 13.82 -24.31
C PHE A 770 10.62 12.61 -23.79
N VAL A 771 10.56 11.56 -24.62
CA VAL A 771 9.92 10.28 -24.27
C VAL A 771 10.95 9.33 -23.67
N PHE A 772 10.81 9.01 -22.39
CA PHE A 772 11.57 7.96 -21.72
C PHE A 772 11.18 6.59 -22.32
N PRO A 773 12.14 5.78 -22.84
CA PRO A 773 11.80 4.58 -23.60
C PRO A 773 11.43 3.39 -22.71
N ALA A 774 10.20 2.88 -22.90
CA ALA A 774 9.69 1.68 -22.23
C ALA A 774 10.32 0.40 -22.83
N ARG A 775 11.54 0.08 -22.37
CA ARG A 775 12.32 -1.10 -22.79
C ARG A 775 13.35 -1.52 -21.77
N ARG A 776 13.79 -2.78 -21.85
CA ARG A 776 15.01 -3.27 -21.18
C ARG A 776 16.24 -2.58 -21.79
N LEU A 777 17.23 -2.22 -20.96
CA LEU A 777 18.48 -1.62 -21.44
C LEU A 777 19.39 -2.63 -22.16
N ASP A 778 20.23 -2.12 -23.05
CA ASP A 778 21.32 -2.86 -23.66
C ASP A 778 22.35 -3.27 -22.59
N ASN A 779 22.98 -4.44 -22.74
CA ASN A 779 23.90 -5.05 -21.77
C ASN A 779 23.30 -5.44 -20.39
N ALA A 780 22.00 -5.26 -20.16
CA ALA A 780 21.31 -5.76 -18.97
C ALA A 780 21.34 -7.30 -18.93
N LYS A 781 21.84 -7.89 -17.83
CA LYS A 781 21.95 -9.35 -17.67
C LYS A 781 20.61 -9.97 -17.29
N GLU A 782 20.32 -11.14 -17.85
CA GLU A 782 19.14 -11.93 -17.47
C GLU A 782 19.40 -12.69 -16.17
N GLN A 783 18.48 -12.60 -15.20
CA GLN A 783 18.63 -13.30 -13.92
C GLN A 783 18.49 -14.83 -14.08
N PRO A 784 19.13 -15.64 -13.19
CA PRO A 784 18.94 -17.09 -13.19
C PRO A 784 17.47 -17.46 -12.97
N LYS A 785 16.88 -18.20 -13.93
CA LYS A 785 15.45 -18.55 -13.91
C LYS A 785 15.07 -19.38 -12.69
N VAL A 786 14.04 -18.94 -11.99
CA VAL A 786 13.49 -19.56 -10.79
C VAL A 786 12.42 -20.60 -11.16
N LEU A 787 11.69 -20.39 -12.27
CA LEU A 787 10.53 -21.20 -12.65
C LEU A 787 10.88 -22.20 -13.77
N GLY A 788 11.75 -23.19 -13.52
CA GLY A 788 12.21 -24.09 -14.60
C GLY A 788 12.57 -25.54 -14.25
N ALA A 789 12.65 -25.92 -12.96
CA ALA A 789 12.99 -27.29 -12.55
C ALA A 789 11.75 -28.09 -12.12
N ASN A 790 11.77 -29.41 -12.33
CA ASN A 790 10.73 -30.35 -11.87
C ASN A 790 10.76 -30.59 -10.32
N GLU A 791 11.09 -29.56 -9.53
CA GLU A 791 11.51 -29.70 -8.12
C GLU A 791 10.78 -28.76 -7.14
N GLY A 792 9.71 -28.08 -7.56
CA GLY A 792 8.87 -27.24 -6.70
C GLY A 792 9.32 -25.77 -6.57
N PRO A 793 8.72 -24.99 -5.65
CA PRO A 793 9.05 -23.57 -5.46
C PRO A 793 10.44 -23.40 -4.81
N VAL A 794 11.20 -22.40 -5.27
CA VAL A 794 12.54 -22.07 -4.75
C VAL A 794 12.45 -21.04 -3.64
N ILE A 795 13.00 -21.38 -2.48
CA ILE A 795 13.11 -20.51 -1.30
C ILE A 795 14.39 -19.67 -1.40
N GLY A 796 14.32 -18.38 -1.06
CA GLY A 796 15.45 -17.45 -1.13
C GLY A 796 15.88 -17.07 -2.55
N PHE A 797 16.92 -16.23 -2.66
CA PHE A 797 17.44 -15.72 -3.94
C PHE A 797 18.42 -16.68 -4.65
N GLY A 798 19.03 -17.64 -3.93
CA GLY A 798 20.12 -18.46 -4.45
C GLY A 798 19.71 -19.79 -5.11
N GLN A 799 20.54 -20.29 -6.03
CA GLN A 799 20.34 -21.64 -6.59
C GLN A 799 20.84 -22.73 -5.62
N ARG A 800 19.87 -23.43 -4.99
CA ARG A 800 19.99 -24.65 -4.18
C ARG A 800 20.81 -24.57 -2.87
N THR A 801 20.11 -24.81 -1.77
CA THR A 801 20.27 -26.05 -0.96
C THR A 801 18.95 -26.43 -0.31
N ASP A 802 18.24 -25.42 0.20
CA ASP A 802 17.26 -25.60 1.27
C ASP A 802 15.84 -25.86 0.71
N ARG A 803 15.57 -27.12 0.37
CA ARG A 803 14.24 -27.56 -0.10
C ARG A 803 13.27 -27.69 1.06
N ALA A 804 12.01 -27.30 0.85
CA ALA A 804 10.92 -27.57 1.78
C ALA A 804 10.62 -29.09 1.87
N GLY A 805 11.33 -29.79 2.74
CA GLY A 805 11.02 -31.17 3.09
C GLY A 805 9.83 -31.23 4.05
N LEU A 806 8.76 -31.92 3.66
CA LEU A 806 7.74 -32.35 4.61
C LEU A 806 8.40 -33.30 5.62
N GLY A 807 8.57 -32.85 6.85
CA GLY A 807 9.02 -33.72 7.95
C GLY A 807 8.09 -34.95 8.07
N ALA A 808 8.58 -36.02 8.70
CA ALA A 808 7.83 -37.30 8.77
C ALA A 808 6.41 -37.16 9.35
N ALA A 809 6.12 -36.13 10.15
CA ALA A 809 4.76 -35.76 10.56
C ALA A 809 3.86 -35.33 9.37
N GLY A 810 4.33 -34.41 8.51
CA GLY A 810 3.59 -33.94 7.34
C GLY A 810 3.32 -35.03 6.30
N HIS A 811 4.30 -35.91 6.06
CA HIS A 811 4.07 -37.10 5.21
C HIS A 811 3.00 -38.05 5.80
N ARG A 812 2.96 -38.22 7.13
CA ARG A 812 1.90 -39.02 7.79
C ARG A 812 0.51 -38.35 7.70
N MET A 813 0.42 -37.03 7.77
CA MET A 813 -0.85 -36.31 7.61
C MET A 813 -1.43 -36.46 6.19
N LEU A 814 -0.60 -36.31 5.15
CA LEU A 814 -1.04 -36.51 3.75
C LEU A 814 -1.49 -37.95 3.49
N GLY A 815 -0.83 -38.94 4.10
CA GLY A 815 -1.24 -40.35 4.01
C GLY A 815 -2.63 -40.65 4.58
N HIS A 816 -3.19 -39.78 5.44
CA HIS A 816 -4.54 -39.93 6.00
C HIS A 816 -5.62 -39.13 5.25
N ALA A 817 -5.26 -38.23 4.33
CA ALA A 817 -6.20 -37.35 3.65
C ALA A 817 -6.73 -37.89 2.29
N GLY A 818 -6.12 -38.96 1.75
CA GLY A 818 -6.45 -39.51 0.43
C GLY A 818 -6.89 -40.98 0.49
N GLY A 819 -8.13 -41.26 0.89
CA GLY A 819 -8.56 -42.64 1.17
C GLY A 819 -10.08 -42.91 1.11
N GLY A 820 -10.80 -42.38 0.11
CA GLY A 820 -12.24 -42.61 -0.05
C GLY A 820 -12.66 -42.83 -1.50
N GLY A 821 -13.07 -44.06 -1.85
CA GLY A 821 -13.58 -44.40 -3.19
C GLY A 821 -13.09 -45.78 -3.67
N GLY A 822 -13.84 -46.84 -3.38
CA GLY A 822 -13.42 -48.22 -3.67
C GLY A 822 -13.59 -48.66 -5.13
N ARG A 823 -12.95 -49.79 -5.49
CA ARG A 823 -13.28 -50.62 -6.66
C ARG A 823 -13.15 -52.10 -6.34
N GLY A 824 -13.91 -52.92 -7.06
CA GLY A 824 -14.11 -54.35 -6.77
C GLY A 824 -13.05 -55.29 -7.37
N ARG A 825 -13.30 -56.59 -7.18
CA ARG A 825 -12.45 -57.71 -7.63
C ARG A 825 -12.19 -57.71 -9.14
N GLY A 826 -10.96 -58.06 -9.52
CA GLY A 826 -10.58 -58.52 -10.86
C GLY A 826 -9.49 -59.58 -10.71
N PHE A 827 -9.55 -60.65 -11.51
CA PHE A 827 -8.67 -61.84 -11.42
C PHE A 827 -7.86 -62.00 -12.71
N GLN A 828 -6.91 -62.95 -12.73
CA GLN A 828 -6.02 -63.34 -13.85
C GLN A 828 -4.84 -62.37 -14.13
N GLY A 829 -3.62 -62.83 -14.46
CA GLY A 829 -3.07 -64.19 -14.32
C GLY A 829 -1.91 -64.52 -15.28
N ASN A 830 -0.85 -65.15 -14.76
CA ASN A 830 0.26 -65.84 -15.48
C ASN A 830 1.19 -64.98 -16.39
N ASN A 831 2.46 -65.34 -16.66
CA ASN A 831 3.28 -66.47 -16.19
C ASN A 831 4.80 -66.22 -16.31
N ASN A 832 5.61 -66.93 -15.51
CA ASN A 832 7.00 -67.41 -15.79
C ASN A 832 8.13 -66.34 -15.99
N ASN A 833 9.43 -66.62 -15.81
CA ASN A 833 10.15 -67.87 -15.44
C ASN A 833 11.55 -67.61 -14.81
N PHE A 834 12.00 -68.49 -13.90
CA PHE A 834 13.42 -68.92 -13.67
C PHE A 834 14.47 -67.84 -13.21
N GLN A 835 15.66 -68.12 -12.63
CA GLN A 835 16.28 -69.31 -11.99
C GLN A 835 17.48 -68.87 -11.08
N GLY A 836 17.98 -69.76 -10.21
CA GLY A 836 19.31 -69.66 -9.53
C GLY A 836 19.32 -68.89 -8.18
N ARG A 837 19.78 -69.34 -7.01
CA ARG A 837 20.55 -70.51 -6.47
C ARG A 837 22.03 -70.25 -6.13
N GLY A 838 22.34 -70.22 -4.82
CA GLY A 838 23.70 -70.15 -4.22
C GLY A 838 24.07 -68.75 -3.70
N GLY A 839 24.66 -68.54 -2.51
CA GLY A 839 24.83 -69.42 -1.34
C GLY A 839 26.28 -69.80 -1.00
N GLY A 840 26.80 -69.37 0.16
CA GLY A 840 28.02 -69.93 0.76
C GLY A 840 28.80 -69.04 1.74
N TYR A 841 28.84 -69.44 3.02
CA TYR A 841 29.91 -69.28 4.04
C TYR A 841 30.46 -67.86 4.40
N GLY A 842 30.86 -67.60 5.65
CA GLY A 842 30.77 -68.39 6.89
C GLY A 842 31.62 -67.78 8.03
N GLY A 843 31.22 -67.98 9.30
CA GLY A 843 31.95 -67.43 10.46
C GLY A 843 31.49 -68.00 11.81
N ASN A 844 32.40 -68.70 12.50
CA ASN A 844 32.24 -69.24 13.86
C ASN A 844 32.41 -68.13 14.94
N ASN A 845 32.04 -68.27 16.23
CA ASN A 845 31.11 -69.12 17.01
C ASN A 845 31.22 -68.68 18.52
N ARG A 846 30.34 -69.18 19.40
CA ARG A 846 30.48 -69.37 20.87
C ARG A 846 30.25 -68.22 21.90
N PHE A 847 29.35 -68.58 22.83
CA PHE A 847 29.34 -68.37 24.29
C PHE A 847 28.91 -67.03 24.92
N ASN A 848 28.65 -67.11 26.23
CA ASN A 848 27.60 -66.38 26.95
C ASN A 848 28.01 -66.10 28.42
N ASP A 849 27.81 -64.85 28.86
CA ASP A 849 27.48 -64.38 30.22
C ASP A 849 28.47 -64.56 31.43
N ARG A 850 28.53 -63.50 32.29
CA ARG A 850 29.06 -63.36 33.69
C ARG A 850 30.57 -63.45 34.00
N GLY A 851 31.08 -62.54 34.88
CA GLY A 851 32.46 -62.67 35.39
C GLY A 851 33.16 -61.62 36.32
N ALA A 852 32.46 -60.90 37.21
CA ALA A 852 32.99 -60.35 38.50
C ALA A 852 34.36 -59.58 38.67
N THR A 853 34.25 -58.29 39.06
CA THR A 853 34.97 -57.59 40.19
C THR A 853 36.44 -57.09 40.14
N HIS A 854 36.69 -56.11 41.03
CA HIS A 854 37.91 -55.66 41.74
C HIS A 854 38.56 -54.29 41.41
N ASN A 855 39.12 -53.67 42.47
CA ASN A 855 39.65 -52.29 42.56
C ASN A 855 41.08 -52.14 42.01
N ASN A 856 41.53 -50.90 41.75
CA ASN A 856 42.68 -50.38 42.52
C ASN A 856 42.87 -48.84 42.61
N TYR A 857 43.68 -48.46 43.60
CA TYR A 857 44.34 -47.17 43.92
C TYR A 857 45.40 -46.75 42.85
N SER A 858 46.06 -45.57 42.85
CA SER A 858 45.95 -44.23 43.51
C SER A 858 46.97 -43.25 42.87
N GLY A 859 47.10 -41.97 43.30
CA GLY A 859 48.06 -41.02 42.66
C GLY A 859 48.57 -39.74 43.39
N GLY A 860 47.76 -38.97 44.13
CA GLY A 860 48.22 -37.78 44.91
C GLY A 860 48.51 -36.47 44.12
N TYR A 861 48.89 -35.34 44.75
CA TYR A 861 48.82 -34.96 46.18
C TYR A 861 49.03 -33.42 46.39
N GLN A 862 48.73 -32.93 47.61
CA GLN A 862 48.97 -31.59 48.21
C GLN A 862 48.12 -30.38 47.75
N SER A 863 47.87 -29.33 48.57
CA SER A 863 47.48 -29.23 50.01
C SER A 863 47.53 -27.76 50.48
N ASN A 864 46.45 -27.22 51.09
CA ASN A 864 46.52 -26.43 52.34
C ASN A 864 45.13 -26.23 52.98
N ASP A 865 45.08 -25.93 54.28
CA ASP A 865 43.88 -25.95 55.14
C ASP A 865 43.33 -24.56 55.55
N GLY A 866 42.09 -24.49 56.08
CA GLY A 866 41.51 -23.25 56.62
C GLY A 866 40.10 -23.33 57.24
N ASN A 867 40.05 -23.54 58.56
CA ASN A 867 38.97 -23.33 59.56
C ASN A 867 37.93 -22.19 59.32
N SER A 868 36.81 -22.06 60.04
CA SER A 868 35.91 -22.97 60.82
C SER A 868 34.78 -22.15 61.52
N SER A 869 33.66 -22.81 61.87
CA SER A 869 32.75 -22.53 63.03
C SER A 869 32.18 -21.12 63.35
N GLY A 870 30.88 -21.07 63.70
CA GLY A 870 30.36 -20.10 64.73
C GLY A 870 29.05 -19.36 64.41
N PRO A 871 28.03 -19.34 65.32
CA PRO A 871 26.79 -18.58 65.17
C PRO A 871 26.64 -17.41 66.18
N TYR A 872 25.43 -16.82 66.25
CA TYR A 872 24.94 -15.68 67.05
C TYR A 872 25.16 -14.26 66.48
N GLY A 873 24.21 -13.37 66.74
CA GLY A 873 24.27 -11.94 66.39
C GLY A 873 22.88 -11.28 66.27
N SER A 874 22.40 -10.66 67.35
CA SER A 874 21.13 -9.90 67.37
C SER A 874 21.40 -8.42 67.62
N GLY A 875 20.58 -7.53 67.04
CA GLY A 875 20.33 -6.20 67.61
C GLY A 875 20.30 -5.03 66.64
N GLY A 876 19.53 -4.00 67.01
CA GLY A 876 19.89 -2.61 66.68
C GLY A 876 18.89 -1.77 65.91
N ASN A 877 17.79 -1.36 66.56
CA ASN A 877 17.02 -0.17 66.16
C ASN A 877 17.93 1.05 65.91
N GLN A 878 17.50 1.96 65.02
CA GLN A 878 17.15 3.29 65.52
C GLN A 878 16.04 3.98 64.71
N GLN A 879 15.02 4.44 65.42
CA GLN A 879 14.10 5.48 64.96
C GLN A 879 14.73 6.85 65.24
N GLN A 880 14.48 7.85 64.39
CA GLN A 880 14.29 9.22 64.86
C GLN A 880 13.08 9.86 64.17
N GLN A 881 12.03 10.08 64.96
CA GLN A 881 11.13 11.22 64.76
C GLN A 881 11.81 12.46 65.36
N TYR A 882 11.48 13.67 64.89
CA TYR A 882 10.80 14.69 65.72
C TYR A 882 10.52 15.99 64.92
N ASN A 883 9.52 16.75 65.40
CA ASN A 883 9.16 18.14 65.04
C ASN A 883 8.81 18.40 63.54
N ARG A 884 7.59 18.81 63.16
CA ARG A 884 6.39 19.29 63.89
C ARG A 884 6.51 20.66 64.59
N GLN A 885 6.49 21.73 63.80
CA GLN A 885 5.80 23.01 64.06
C GLN A 885 5.49 23.64 62.69
N GLY A 886 4.35 24.30 62.43
CA GLY A 886 3.19 24.58 63.28
C GLY A 886 2.89 26.09 63.33
N VAL A 887 1.59 26.46 63.46
CA VAL A 887 1.06 27.85 63.53
C VAL A 887 1.05 28.59 62.17
N SER A 888 -0.02 29.29 61.74
CA SER A 888 -1.47 29.15 62.01
C SER A 888 -2.32 29.90 60.97
N ARG A 889 -3.63 29.58 60.92
CA ARG A 889 -4.83 30.46 60.88
C ARG A 889 -4.64 31.97 60.55
N GLN A 890 -5.57 32.67 59.89
CA GLN A 890 -7.01 32.63 60.22
C GLN A 890 -7.97 33.32 59.22
N GLY A 891 -9.13 32.70 58.97
CA GLY A 891 -10.45 33.36 59.13
C GLY A 891 -11.21 33.93 57.91
N GLY A 892 -12.55 33.81 57.93
CA GLY A 892 -13.51 34.60 57.12
C GLY A 892 -13.62 34.21 55.64
N SER A 893 -14.40 33.22 55.17
CA SER A 893 -15.70 32.62 55.58
C SER A 893 -16.96 33.34 55.08
N SER A 894 -17.74 32.61 54.26
CA SER A 894 -19.23 32.55 54.20
C SER A 894 -20.04 33.82 53.88
N ASN A 895 -20.87 33.84 52.82
CA ASN A 895 -22.23 33.24 52.74
C ASN A 895 -23.21 34.02 51.79
N VAL A 896 -24.37 33.39 51.51
CA VAL A 896 -25.70 34.02 51.20
C VAL A 896 -25.88 34.70 49.82
N SER A 897 -26.15 33.84 48.83
CA SER A 897 -27.44 33.68 48.10
C SER A 897 -28.19 34.82 47.38
N GLU A 898 -28.92 34.38 46.35
CA GLU A 898 -30.26 34.80 45.91
C GLU A 898 -30.50 36.13 45.14
N ASP A 899 -30.83 35.93 43.86
CA ASP A 899 -32.15 36.25 43.26
C ASP A 899 -32.39 37.64 42.61
N SER A 900 -33.45 37.62 41.79
CA SER A 900 -34.43 38.67 41.50
C SER A 900 -34.42 39.36 40.13
N SER A 901 -35.46 39.01 39.36
CA SER A 901 -36.23 39.84 38.42
C SER A 901 -35.56 40.32 37.11
N VAL A 902 -36.04 39.97 35.92
CA VAL A 902 -37.41 40.06 35.32
C VAL A 902 -37.77 41.44 34.78
N THR A 903 -38.05 41.49 33.48
CA THR A 903 -39.16 42.30 32.95
C THR A 903 -39.73 41.60 31.71
N THR A 904 -41.03 41.36 31.69
CA THR A 904 -41.75 40.72 30.57
C THR A 904 -42.76 41.70 29.99
N SER A 905 -42.96 41.62 28.67
CA SER A 905 -44.18 42.12 28.03
C SER A 905 -44.52 41.31 26.78
N ALA A 906 -45.79 40.93 26.69
CA ALA A 906 -46.43 40.41 25.47
C ALA A 906 -47.20 41.59 24.81
N THR A 907 -47.95 41.50 23.71
CA THR A 907 -48.54 40.36 22.97
C THR A 907 -48.94 40.84 21.57
N SER A 908 -48.94 39.99 20.54
CA SER A 908 -49.95 40.04 19.44
C SER A 908 -49.81 38.87 18.46
N GLY A 909 -50.95 38.48 17.86
CA GLY A 909 -51.07 37.40 16.87
C GLY A 909 -51.13 37.88 15.40
N PRO A 910 -51.32 36.96 14.44
CA PRO A 910 -50.82 37.13 13.06
C PRO A 910 -51.91 37.35 11.99
N PRO A 911 -51.49 37.66 10.75
CA PRO A 911 -52.14 37.18 9.53
C PRO A 911 -51.32 36.03 8.87
N ALA A 912 -52.00 35.13 8.15
CA ALA A 912 -51.36 33.99 7.48
C ALA A 912 -50.94 34.33 6.04
N GLY A 913 -49.78 33.81 5.62
CA GLY A 913 -49.27 33.85 4.24
C GLY A 913 -48.41 32.61 3.97
N ALA A 914 -48.49 32.05 2.76
CA ALA A 914 -47.99 30.70 2.48
C ALA A 914 -46.46 30.57 2.56
N ASN A 915 -45.97 29.81 3.54
CA ASN A 915 -44.59 29.30 3.55
C ASN A 915 -44.42 28.23 2.47
N ARG A 916 -43.58 28.51 1.45
CA ARG A 916 -42.83 27.43 0.78
C ARG A 916 -41.68 26.98 1.67
N SER A 917 -41.24 25.74 1.51
CA SER A 917 -40.15 25.23 2.33
C SER A 917 -38.82 25.87 1.93
N VAL A 918 -37.97 26.16 2.92
CA VAL A 918 -36.55 26.53 2.69
C VAL A 918 -35.84 25.47 1.85
N PHE A 919 -36.27 24.21 1.96
CA PHE A 919 -35.83 23.09 1.12
C PHE A 919 -36.16 23.25 -0.37
N GLU A 920 -37.32 23.83 -0.72
CA GLU A 920 -37.71 24.11 -2.12
C GLU A 920 -36.94 25.32 -2.69
N GLN A 921 -36.59 26.28 -1.83
CA GLN A 921 -35.77 27.43 -2.24
C GLN A 921 -34.32 26.97 -2.52
N LEU A 922 -33.75 26.13 -1.66
CA LEU A 922 -32.43 25.53 -1.89
C LEU A 922 -32.41 24.58 -3.09
N SER A 923 -33.41 23.72 -3.28
CA SER A 923 -33.44 22.82 -4.44
C SER A 923 -33.58 23.57 -5.77
N SER A 924 -34.38 24.64 -5.83
CA SER A 924 -34.48 25.50 -7.02
C SER A 924 -33.21 26.33 -7.27
N GLN A 925 -32.49 26.77 -6.22
CA GLN A 925 -31.16 27.36 -6.38
C GLN A 925 -30.12 26.35 -6.92
N ILE A 926 -30.10 25.12 -6.40
CA ILE A 926 -29.17 24.07 -6.87
C ILE A 926 -29.45 23.73 -8.34
N GLN A 927 -30.71 23.59 -8.73
CA GLN A 927 -31.10 23.38 -10.13
C GLN A 927 -30.71 24.57 -11.02
N GLN A 928 -30.91 25.80 -10.56
CA GLN A 928 -30.45 26.99 -11.31
C GLN A 928 -28.92 27.02 -11.47
N TYR A 929 -28.16 26.63 -10.45
CA TYR A 929 -26.69 26.59 -10.51
C TYR A 929 -26.18 25.50 -11.46
N GLN A 930 -26.75 24.29 -11.40
CA GLN A 930 -26.46 23.20 -12.34
C GLN A 930 -26.83 23.61 -13.78
N GLN A 931 -27.96 24.29 -13.98
CA GLN A 931 -28.40 24.75 -15.30
C GLN A 931 -27.57 25.93 -15.81
N GLN A 932 -27.03 26.79 -14.95
CA GLN A 932 -26.00 27.78 -15.31
C GLN A 932 -24.70 27.09 -15.75
N MET A 933 -24.19 26.12 -14.98
CA MET A 933 -22.97 25.37 -15.31
C MET A 933 -23.09 24.64 -16.67
N MET A 934 -24.24 24.01 -16.95
CA MET A 934 -24.52 23.40 -18.25
C MET A 934 -24.56 24.42 -19.41
N ASN A 935 -25.05 25.63 -19.15
CA ASN A 935 -25.02 26.72 -20.14
C ASN A 935 -23.60 27.28 -20.36
N GLU A 936 -22.74 27.33 -19.34
CA GLU A 936 -21.34 27.76 -19.48
C GLU A 936 -20.48 26.70 -20.20
N ILE A 937 -20.66 25.41 -19.90
CA ILE A 937 -20.06 24.30 -20.67
C ILE A 937 -20.49 24.36 -22.14
N SER A 938 -21.77 24.68 -22.42
CA SER A 938 -22.29 24.85 -23.78
C SER A 938 -21.74 26.10 -24.49
N ARG A 939 -21.39 27.16 -23.75
CA ARG A 939 -20.73 28.37 -24.30
C ARG A 939 -19.26 28.11 -24.65
N ASN A 940 -18.53 27.43 -23.76
CA ASN A 940 -17.12 27.08 -23.98
C ASN A 940 -16.92 26.08 -25.15
N THR A 941 -17.96 25.35 -25.54
CA THR A 941 -17.96 24.49 -26.74
C THR A 941 -18.51 25.16 -28.01
N SER A 942 -18.91 26.44 -27.97
CA SER A 942 -19.52 27.14 -29.11
C SER A 942 -18.92 28.51 -29.47
N GLN A 943 -17.90 29.00 -28.76
CA GLN A 943 -17.23 30.27 -29.08
C GLN A 943 -15.89 30.11 -29.82
N SER A 944 -15.96 29.78 -31.11
CA SER A 944 -14.88 30.04 -32.06
C SER A 944 -15.13 31.38 -32.77
N SER A 945 -14.58 32.47 -32.24
CA SER A 945 -14.54 33.78 -32.91
C SER A 945 -13.34 34.63 -32.47
N PRO A 946 -12.83 35.55 -33.31
CA PRO A 946 -11.47 36.08 -33.16
C PRO A 946 -11.37 37.23 -32.15
N ASN A 947 -10.26 37.28 -31.41
CA ASN A 947 -10.01 38.28 -30.39
C ASN A 947 -9.58 39.62 -31.02
N GLN A 948 -10.34 40.71 -30.79
CA GLN A 948 -10.25 41.96 -31.56
C GLN A 948 -9.11 42.93 -31.16
N PHE A 949 -8.02 42.44 -30.56
CA PHE A 949 -6.89 43.29 -30.11
C PHE A 949 -5.56 43.03 -30.83
N ALA A 950 -5.61 42.48 -32.05
CA ALA A 950 -4.48 42.44 -32.96
C ALA A 950 -4.91 42.72 -34.42
N ASN A 951 -4.89 44.00 -34.81
CA ASN A 951 -4.37 44.50 -36.11
C ASN A 951 -4.74 45.97 -36.41
N GLN A 952 -3.74 46.84 -36.31
CA GLN A 952 -3.46 47.91 -37.26
C GLN A 952 -1.99 47.69 -37.68
N VAL A 953 -1.55 47.82 -38.94
CA VAL A 953 -2.13 48.43 -40.15
C VAL A 953 -2.17 47.41 -41.31
N GLN A 954 -2.80 47.79 -42.43
CA GLN A 954 -3.27 46.94 -43.54
C GLN A 954 -2.45 47.13 -44.84
N TYR A 955 -2.74 46.31 -45.86
CA TYR A 955 -2.43 46.44 -47.31
C TYR A 955 -1.07 45.92 -47.81
N ASP A 956 -0.93 45.38 -49.04
CA ASP A 956 -1.87 44.57 -49.85
C ASP A 956 -1.14 43.92 -51.07
N TYR A 957 -1.89 43.09 -51.80
CA TYR A 957 -1.71 42.70 -53.21
C TYR A 957 -0.57 41.79 -53.63
N ASN A 958 -0.82 41.16 -54.79
CA ASN A 958 -0.09 40.04 -55.34
C ASN A 958 0.34 40.37 -56.78
N ASN A 959 1.52 39.89 -57.19
CA ASN A 959 1.95 39.66 -58.58
C ASN A 959 2.07 40.87 -59.54
N HIS A 960 3.30 41.28 -59.89
CA HIS A 960 3.82 41.26 -61.29
C HIS A 960 5.30 41.73 -61.48
N ARG A 961 6.05 40.98 -62.29
CA ARG A 961 7.15 41.33 -63.22
C ARG A 961 8.22 42.43 -62.95
N ALA A 962 9.47 42.00 -63.23
CA ALA A 962 10.56 42.67 -63.98
C ALA A 962 11.59 43.58 -63.25
N GLY A 963 12.86 43.47 -63.69
CA GLY A 963 14.01 44.29 -63.28
C GLY A 963 14.63 43.89 -61.91
N GLY A 964 15.95 43.77 -61.71
CA GLY A 964 17.08 43.80 -62.66
C GLY A 964 18.10 44.90 -62.35
N ASN A 965 19.32 44.50 -61.96
CA ASN A 965 20.53 45.33 -61.74
C ASN A 965 20.50 46.33 -60.56
N ASN A 966 21.64 46.79 -59.99
CA ASN A 966 22.98 46.21 -59.72
C ASN A 966 23.76 47.22 -58.81
N TRP A 967 25.03 46.93 -58.45
CA TRP A 967 26.08 47.87 -57.94
C TRP A 967 25.95 48.37 -56.47
N THR A 968 27.04 48.60 -55.68
CA THR A 968 28.48 48.25 -55.85
C THR A 968 29.27 48.20 -54.52
N ASN A 969 30.22 47.26 -54.46
CA ASN A 969 31.58 47.25 -53.86
C ASN A 969 32.06 48.37 -52.92
N ASN A 970 32.72 47.97 -51.81
CA ASN A 970 34.19 48.06 -51.60
C ASN A 970 34.61 47.47 -50.22
N ASN A 971 35.81 46.90 -49.98
CA ASN A 971 36.90 46.42 -50.85
C ASN A 971 37.92 45.51 -50.07
N GLY A 972 38.38 44.39 -50.66
CA GLY A 972 39.62 43.64 -50.32
C GLY A 972 39.64 42.80 -49.01
N GLY A 973 40.24 41.60 -48.92
CA GLY A 973 41.01 40.74 -49.84
C GLY A 973 41.53 39.48 -49.08
N ARG A 974 42.44 38.60 -49.56
CA ARG A 974 43.09 38.43 -50.88
C ARG A 974 43.84 37.07 -50.96
N ASN A 975 43.57 36.22 -51.97
CA ASN A 975 44.35 35.03 -52.44
C ASN A 975 44.53 33.81 -51.50
N ALA A 976 44.61 32.54 -51.95
CA ALA A 976 44.27 31.78 -53.18
C ALA A 976 44.48 30.25 -52.84
N ASN A 977 44.31 29.17 -53.64
CA ASN A 977 43.86 28.83 -55.01
C ASN A 977 43.45 27.30 -54.97
N TYR A 978 43.20 26.45 -55.99
CA TYR A 978 43.16 26.45 -57.47
C TYR A 978 42.40 25.15 -57.93
N ASN A 979 41.63 25.17 -59.04
CA ASN A 979 41.29 24.03 -59.96
C ASN A 979 40.60 22.74 -59.41
N ASN A 980 39.72 21.96 -60.09
CA ASN A 980 39.01 21.93 -61.41
C ASN A 980 38.03 20.69 -61.39
N ASN A 981 37.03 20.41 -62.25
CA ASN A 981 36.16 21.11 -63.23
C ASN A 981 35.08 20.11 -63.80
N ARG A 982 33.97 20.59 -64.42
CA ARG A 982 32.90 19.85 -65.19
C ARG A 982 31.92 18.92 -64.42
N GLY A 983 30.62 18.77 -64.77
CA GLY A 983 29.72 19.59 -65.62
C GLY A 983 28.48 18.89 -66.25
N GLY A 984 27.24 19.42 -66.02
CA GLY A 984 25.97 19.16 -66.78
C GLY A 984 25.15 17.88 -66.44
N GLY A 985 23.82 17.76 -66.68
CA GLY A 985 22.76 18.74 -67.03
C GLY A 985 21.43 18.14 -67.59
N GLY A 986 20.23 18.60 -67.15
CA GLY A 986 18.87 18.33 -67.71
C GLY A 986 18.17 16.99 -67.31
N GLY A 987 16.84 16.78 -67.43
CA GLY A 987 15.70 17.70 -67.70
C GLY A 987 14.31 17.05 -68.03
N TYR A 988 13.27 17.35 -67.23
CA TYR A 988 11.80 17.39 -67.52
C TYR A 988 10.86 16.16 -67.82
N ASN A 989 9.66 16.23 -67.19
CA ASN A 989 8.27 16.02 -67.69
C ASN A 989 7.41 14.73 -67.51
N ARG A 990 6.52 14.78 -66.49
CA ARG A 990 5.02 14.68 -66.46
C ARG A 990 4.19 13.76 -67.38
N GLY A 991 3.17 13.11 -66.75
CA GLY A 991 1.90 12.58 -67.32
C GLY A 991 1.69 11.08 -67.04
N GLY A 992 0.54 10.51 -66.64
CA GLY A 992 -0.84 10.98 -66.43
C GLY A 992 -1.81 10.53 -67.56
N GLY A 993 -2.92 9.80 -67.35
CA GLY A 993 -3.50 9.15 -66.15
C GLY A 993 -4.93 8.58 -66.41
N SER A 994 -5.52 7.90 -65.40
CA SER A 994 -6.97 7.64 -65.18
C SER A 994 -7.84 6.72 -66.10
N GLY A 995 -8.57 5.80 -65.47
CA GLY A 995 -9.84 5.17 -65.96
C GLY A 995 -9.73 3.73 -66.54
N GLY A 996 -10.70 2.82 -66.40
CA GLY A 996 -11.93 2.81 -65.56
C GLY A 996 -13.07 1.91 -66.13
N ARG A 997 -13.93 1.34 -65.27
CA ARG A 997 -15.14 0.48 -65.57
C ARG A 997 -14.83 -0.98 -66.02
N GLN A 998 -15.70 -2.01 -65.89
CA GLN A 998 -16.96 -2.26 -65.13
C GLN A 998 -17.33 -3.77 -65.13
N PHE A 999 -17.91 -4.30 -64.03
CA PHE A 999 -18.73 -5.56 -63.92
C PHE A 999 -18.10 -6.90 -64.42
N GLN A 1000 -18.61 -8.12 -64.15
CA GLN A 1000 -19.90 -8.60 -63.60
C GLN A 1000 -19.74 -9.84 -62.66
N GLN A 1001 -20.87 -10.45 -62.25
CA GLN A 1001 -21.09 -11.37 -61.11
C GLN A 1001 -20.79 -12.87 -61.37
N GLY A 1002 -20.72 -13.67 -60.28
CA GLY A 1002 -20.81 -15.14 -60.26
C GLY A 1002 -19.85 -15.76 -59.23
N ASN A 1003 -20.18 -16.13 -57.98
CA ASN A 1003 -21.36 -16.73 -57.30
C ASN A 1003 -21.31 -18.27 -57.20
N GLY A 1004 -21.60 -18.82 -56.00
CA GLY A 1004 -21.30 -20.21 -55.57
C GLY A 1004 -19.86 -20.33 -55.02
N GLY A 1005 -19.55 -21.04 -53.93
CA GLY A 1005 -20.26 -22.11 -53.20
C GLY A 1005 -19.86 -23.49 -53.75
N GLY A 1006 -19.38 -24.48 -52.98
CA GLY A 1006 -19.19 -24.65 -51.54
C GLY A 1006 -19.41 -26.14 -51.20
N GLY A 1007 -18.48 -26.83 -50.51
CA GLY A 1007 -18.60 -28.29 -50.34
C GLY A 1007 -17.53 -28.94 -49.46
N GLN A 1008 -17.97 -29.60 -48.38
CA GLN A 1008 -17.14 -30.23 -47.34
C GLN A 1008 -16.68 -31.67 -47.65
N ARG A 1009 -15.74 -32.18 -46.81
CA ARG A 1009 -15.60 -33.56 -46.25
C ARG A 1009 -14.69 -34.64 -46.92
N ASN A 1010 -13.68 -35.02 -46.12
CA ASN A 1010 -13.39 -36.37 -45.58
C ASN A 1010 -12.47 -37.43 -46.27
N ASN A 1011 -11.41 -37.76 -45.50
CA ASN A 1011 -10.97 -39.10 -45.04
C ASN A 1011 -9.97 -40.00 -45.82
N ASN A 1012 -9.01 -40.50 -45.02
CA ASN A 1012 -8.25 -41.77 -45.12
C ASN A 1012 -7.18 -41.85 -46.27
N ASN A 1013 -6.12 -42.69 -46.23
CA ASN A 1013 -5.77 -43.80 -45.31
C ASN A 1013 -4.25 -44.15 -45.34
N ASN A 1014 -3.65 -44.56 -44.21
CA ASN A 1014 -2.42 -45.40 -44.07
C ASN A 1014 -1.10 -44.94 -44.79
N ASN A 1015 0.11 -45.51 -44.61
CA ASN A 1015 0.55 -46.77 -43.97
C ASN A 1015 2.00 -46.70 -43.42
N ASN A 1016 2.46 -47.75 -42.71
CA ASN A 1016 3.81 -47.91 -42.14
C ASN A 1016 4.92 -48.21 -43.16
N ASN A 1017 6.18 -47.87 -42.80
CA ASN A 1017 7.27 -48.88 -42.81
C ASN A 1017 8.46 -48.50 -41.91
N ASN A 1018 9.28 -49.48 -41.50
CA ASN A 1018 10.37 -49.32 -40.52
C ASN A 1018 11.55 -50.27 -40.85
N ARG A 1019 12.82 -49.84 -40.68
CA ARG A 1019 14.00 -50.74 -40.83
C ARG A 1019 15.27 -50.28 -40.11
N TYR A 1020 16.18 -51.23 -39.88
CA TYR A 1020 17.34 -51.19 -38.98
C TYR A 1020 18.61 -50.56 -39.58
N GLY A 1021 19.49 -50.04 -38.71
CA GLY A 1021 20.84 -49.55 -39.06
C GLY A 1021 21.99 -50.50 -38.67
N GLN A 1022 23.22 -49.98 -38.58
CA GLN A 1022 24.44 -50.65 -38.11
C GLN A 1022 25.42 -49.65 -37.44
N ASN A 1023 26.44 -50.16 -36.74
CA ASN A 1023 27.31 -49.41 -35.81
C ASN A 1023 28.77 -49.25 -36.30
N ASN A 1024 29.53 -48.32 -35.68
CA ASN A 1024 30.83 -48.65 -35.04
C ASN A 1024 31.44 -47.50 -34.19
N TYR A 1025 32.33 -47.89 -33.25
CA TYR A 1025 33.27 -47.18 -32.31
C TYR A 1025 33.53 -45.66 -32.45
N GLY A 1026 33.87 -44.86 -31.42
CA GLY A 1026 34.30 -45.07 -30.00
C GLY A 1026 35.60 -44.25 -29.69
N SER A 1027 36.05 -43.92 -28.46
CA SER A 1027 35.50 -43.89 -27.08
C SER A 1027 36.47 -43.15 -26.11
N ALA A 1028 36.03 -42.82 -24.87
CA ALA A 1028 36.79 -42.29 -23.70
C ALA A 1028 37.42 -40.87 -23.79
N GLY A 1029 37.64 -40.10 -22.69
CA GLY A 1029 37.21 -40.24 -21.28
C GLY A 1029 38.36 -40.24 -20.23
N GLY A 1030 38.32 -39.54 -19.09
CA GLY A 1030 37.37 -38.51 -18.59
C GLY A 1030 37.28 -38.36 -17.05
N GLY A 1031 37.56 -37.17 -16.49
CA GLY A 1031 37.30 -36.77 -15.08
C GLY A 1031 38.54 -36.54 -14.19
N GLY A 1032 38.39 -35.83 -13.05
CA GLY A 1032 39.39 -35.85 -11.95
C GLY A 1032 39.77 -34.51 -11.28
N SER A 1033 39.49 -34.40 -9.99
CA SER A 1033 39.66 -33.26 -9.07
C SER A 1033 41.08 -32.73 -8.78
N GLY A 1034 41.18 -31.40 -8.61
CA GLY A 1034 41.84 -30.75 -7.45
C GLY A 1034 43.36 -30.50 -7.45
N GLY A 1035 43.80 -29.46 -6.70
CA GLY A 1035 45.20 -29.30 -6.28
C GLY A 1035 45.85 -27.92 -6.48
N ASN A 1036 45.81 -27.10 -5.43
CA ASN A 1036 46.69 -25.97 -5.02
C ASN A 1036 47.90 -25.49 -5.86
N ASN A 1037 48.21 -24.21 -5.61
CA ASN A 1037 49.53 -23.53 -5.59
C ASN A 1037 50.10 -22.82 -6.85
N ARG A 1038 49.94 -21.49 -6.80
CA ARG A 1038 51.02 -20.46 -6.74
C ARG A 1038 51.76 -19.96 -8.01
N PHE A 1039 51.95 -18.64 -7.96
CA PHE A 1039 53.04 -17.78 -8.45
C PHE A 1039 53.03 -17.18 -9.89
N ASN A 1040 53.20 -15.85 -9.86
CA ASN A 1040 53.89 -14.95 -10.79
C ASN A 1040 53.32 -14.62 -12.18
N ASN A 1041 52.74 -13.41 -12.24
CA ASN A 1041 53.38 -12.22 -12.86
C ASN A 1041 54.29 -12.44 -14.08
N GLN A 1042 53.77 -12.10 -15.27
CA GLN A 1042 54.21 -10.96 -16.11
C GLN A 1042 53.15 -10.72 -17.20
N ARG A 1043 52.53 -9.55 -17.39
CA ARG A 1043 53.03 -8.16 -17.58
C ARG A 1043 53.50 -7.86 -19.02
N ARG A 1044 52.55 -7.50 -19.90
CA ARG A 1044 52.60 -6.40 -20.91
C ARG A 1044 51.25 -6.31 -21.63
N GLN A 1045 50.63 -5.13 -21.73
CA GLN A 1045 50.75 -4.14 -22.82
C GLN A 1045 50.47 -4.76 -24.20
N TYR A 1046 49.50 -4.25 -24.99
CA TYR A 1046 48.77 -2.98 -24.89
C TYR A 1046 47.35 -3.12 -24.32
#